data_AF-A0A4R1K9K3-F1
#
_entry.id   AF-A0A4R1K9K3-F1
#
_cell.length_a   1.000
_cell.length_b   1.000
_cell.length_c   1.000
_cell.angle_alpha   90.00
_cell.angle_beta   90.00
_cell.angle_gamma   90.00
#
_symmetry.space_group_name_H-M   'P 1'
#
loop_
_entity.id
_entity.type
_entity.pdbx_description
1 polymer ?
#
loop_
_entity_poly.entity_id
_entity_poly.type
_entity_poly.pdbx_seq_one_letter_code
_entity_poly.pdbx_strand_id
1 'polypeptide(L)'
;MAGIQIGGIMSGLDTNALVEQMTKQANVSVDRLKGQLSYKEVEFGVYSSVNDMMTDMSGSLLSLKLESTYLTKKVNSTNSAVATATATTDASIGSHSIKVNKLAKNSEAVSSYTKVGIVTAGANVTKITGNATESLEGKHTVTVSVTGASKYLSTDVFEVQNVGSVKKQAGSTFSNVDANGNLTADVSGQLTFAYTDSDGNAQSVTINGTFGTTGQDINTVSTNIQDTLNTALNSAMGTNNVQYAAFRADFNSTGSTWNFSMYETTIANHNITFSGTDAGTLRNEIGFSESTSPSVSTSTKINKYHLANTASDLQNKLASSTAGLIPGATITQSATITTGTFVFAQDASLKVSAATYSTYVSDTVTAGTLNLTAVGLNNAGFSVAANSTLNGSFTINGVSITISDYTKLSVNDLLGMINSSGAGVTASYDSTSKKITLQSNTSGAQSITFGDYTDTSSIFKLLKLDTTSNTTYTKGSTAGNISTTSPLTGAGLTTYPYSGTFTINGVSIYVDATKDTIQTVLDKVNKSGAGVTMTYDTSSDKVLLKSNSVNPITVGAATDTSNILAAFNLTNNATTTKTIGQEGTRAAFVVNGTTYVRDTNVISDVISGVTFTLNSESNETTTIDISVDPSKGVKAFASFIQNYNKLMDKLNVPEKDDNEDDYTTYLADSDKESMSESDVADYQEKYELYNGYDVVRRSSELRYLKTNIRTSFFEERSGINSKINDMSDLGIKVAGAGDLTKEVYGYMVTISTDYDEIVAALEENSTFMNALQNNPKDVYTFFSNSSDLDVDDATSAKEAAAMQKTIKNETGWARYFDTYVLKTYTDSISGIIGNKLGTNGTLMSFMNNLDTKISNQEDRVQQQLERYWAQFTAMEKAIANAQSQSSALGSVTSSK
;
A
#
# COMPACT_ATOMS: atom_id res chain seq x y z
N MET A 1 64.52 5.38 -36.97
CA MET A 1 65.12 4.22 -37.67
C MET A 1 66.19 3.63 -36.77
N ALA A 2 66.03 2.39 -36.34
CA ALA A 2 66.96 1.71 -35.42
C ALA A 2 68.22 1.27 -36.18
N GLY A 3 69.27 2.10 -36.10
CA GLY A 3 70.63 1.70 -36.44
C GLY A 3 71.24 0.97 -35.24
N ILE A 4 71.89 -0.16 -35.50
CA ILE A 4 72.52 -1.03 -34.49
C ILE A 4 73.47 -0.19 -33.61
N GLN A 5 73.15 -0.08 -32.32
CA GLN A 5 74.01 0.52 -31.28
C GLN A 5 75.13 -0.48 -30.93
N ILE A 6 76.35 -0.23 -31.41
CA ILE A 6 77.53 -1.05 -31.07
C ILE A 6 78.36 -0.22 -30.09
N GLY A 7 78.14 -0.38 -28.79
CA GLY A 7 78.93 0.33 -27.78
C GLY A 7 80.29 -0.33 -27.53
N GLY A 8 81.38 0.42 -27.64
CA GLY A 8 82.62 0.21 -26.87
C GLY A 8 83.53 -0.96 -27.27
N ILE A 9 83.14 -1.82 -28.21
CA ILE A 9 83.88 -3.07 -28.53
C ILE A 9 85.28 -2.80 -29.12
N MET A 10 85.48 -1.71 -29.87
CA MET A 10 86.75 -1.42 -30.55
C MET A 10 87.70 -0.52 -29.76
N SER A 11 87.20 0.33 -28.85
CA SER A 11 87.98 1.35 -28.14
C SER A 11 88.30 1.01 -26.68
N GLY A 12 87.58 0.08 -26.04
CA GLY A 12 87.70 -0.20 -24.60
C GLY A 12 87.19 0.92 -23.68
N LEU A 13 86.52 1.93 -24.23
CA LEU A 13 85.85 3.01 -23.49
C LEU A 13 84.37 2.64 -23.30
N ASP A 14 83.84 2.84 -22.09
CA ASP A 14 82.41 2.72 -21.82
C ASP A 14 81.69 3.96 -22.36
N THR A 15 81.36 3.89 -23.65
CA THR A 15 80.65 4.96 -24.36
C THR A 15 79.26 5.19 -23.79
N ASN A 16 78.63 4.19 -23.17
CA ASN A 16 77.34 4.33 -22.52
C ASN A 16 77.45 5.20 -21.26
N ALA A 17 78.40 4.89 -20.37
CA ALA A 17 78.62 5.67 -19.14
C ALA A 17 79.01 7.13 -19.42
N LEU A 18 79.80 7.38 -20.47
CA LEU A 18 80.17 8.75 -20.89
C LEU A 18 78.98 9.52 -21.46
N VAL A 19 78.18 8.88 -22.32
CA VAL A 19 76.95 9.48 -22.84
C VAL A 19 75.96 9.74 -21.72
N GLU A 20 75.84 8.84 -20.75
CA GLU A 20 74.98 9.01 -19.56
C GLU A 20 75.41 10.21 -18.71
N GLN A 21 76.72 10.37 -18.43
CA GLN A 21 77.24 11.56 -17.74
C GLN A 21 77.00 12.86 -18.52
N MET A 22 77.19 12.84 -19.84
CA MET A 22 76.93 14.00 -20.70
C MET A 22 75.43 14.32 -20.79
N THR A 23 74.57 13.31 -20.75
CA THR A 23 73.11 13.44 -20.74
C THR A 23 72.65 14.04 -19.41
N LYS A 24 73.19 13.55 -18.28
CA LYS A 24 72.94 14.12 -16.95
C LYS A 24 73.32 15.60 -16.88
N GLN A 25 74.46 15.99 -17.46
CA GLN A 25 74.86 17.40 -17.53
C GLN A 25 73.96 18.25 -18.43
N ALA A 26 73.50 17.71 -19.57
CA ALA A 26 72.61 18.40 -20.49
C ALA A 26 71.20 18.60 -19.89
N ASN A 27 70.73 17.65 -19.07
CA ASN A 27 69.42 17.69 -18.40
C ASN A 27 69.31 18.69 -17.25
N VAL A 28 70.41 19.19 -16.66
CA VAL A 28 70.37 20.16 -15.54
C VAL A 28 69.47 21.38 -15.84
N SER A 29 69.50 21.87 -17.09
CA SER A 29 68.65 23.01 -17.49
C SER A 29 67.17 22.63 -17.63
N VAL A 30 66.88 21.39 -18.05
CA VAL A 30 65.53 20.81 -18.11
C VAL A 30 65.01 20.58 -16.71
N ASP A 31 65.77 19.93 -15.84
CA ASP A 31 65.40 19.64 -14.45
C ASP A 31 65.09 20.92 -13.67
N ARG A 32 65.87 21.99 -13.89
CA ARG A 32 65.57 23.30 -13.30
C ARG A 32 64.22 23.86 -13.77
N LEU A 33 63.90 23.73 -15.06
CA LEU A 33 62.62 24.21 -15.61
C LEU A 33 61.44 23.33 -15.14
N LYS A 34 61.62 22.01 -15.10
CA LYS A 34 60.65 21.06 -14.52
C LYS A 34 60.40 21.35 -13.05
N GLY A 35 61.44 21.68 -12.28
CA GLY A 35 61.28 22.09 -10.89
C GLY A 35 60.56 23.42 -10.71
N GLN A 36 60.77 24.39 -11.61
CA GLN A 36 59.97 25.62 -11.63
C GLN A 36 58.51 25.34 -11.96
N LEU A 37 58.24 24.46 -12.93
CA LEU A 37 56.88 24.05 -13.29
C LEU A 37 56.21 23.35 -12.11
N SER A 38 56.87 22.36 -11.51
CA SER A 38 56.35 21.60 -10.36
C SER A 38 56.02 22.50 -9.17
N TYR A 39 56.86 23.49 -8.86
CA TYR A 39 56.51 24.50 -7.83
C TYR A 39 55.28 25.33 -8.22
N LYS A 40 55.12 25.70 -9.51
CA LYS A 40 53.93 26.42 -9.99
C LYS A 40 52.67 25.56 -9.97
N GLU A 41 52.78 24.25 -10.18
CA GLU A 41 51.68 23.29 -10.01
C GLU A 41 51.23 23.22 -8.55
N VAL A 42 52.18 23.17 -7.60
CA VAL A 42 51.85 23.25 -6.16
C VAL A 42 51.19 24.58 -5.81
N GLU A 43 51.73 25.70 -6.31
CA GLU A 43 51.11 27.02 -6.15
C GLU A 43 49.67 27.04 -6.69
N PHE A 44 49.44 26.44 -7.87
CA PHE A 44 48.11 26.35 -8.47
C PHE A 44 47.17 25.51 -7.61
N GLY A 45 47.63 24.36 -7.12
CA GLY A 45 46.87 23.49 -6.23
C GLY A 45 46.44 24.20 -4.94
N VAL A 46 47.32 25.01 -4.34
CA VAL A 46 46.98 25.81 -3.15
C VAL A 46 45.89 26.84 -3.45
N TYR A 47 46.04 27.64 -4.51
CA TYR A 47 45.03 28.64 -4.87
C TYR A 47 43.70 28.00 -5.28
N SER A 48 43.73 26.89 -6.02
CA SER A 48 42.54 26.14 -6.42
C SER A 48 41.80 25.62 -5.19
N SER A 49 42.51 24.96 -4.27
CA SER A 49 41.92 24.45 -3.03
C SER A 49 41.29 25.57 -2.19
N VAL A 50 41.95 26.72 -2.08
CA VAL A 50 41.38 27.89 -1.37
C VAL A 50 40.14 28.44 -2.10
N ASN A 51 40.16 28.49 -3.44
CA ASN A 51 39.01 28.90 -4.24
C ASN A 51 37.81 27.96 -4.07
N ASP A 52 38.06 26.66 -4.05
CA ASP A 52 37.02 25.64 -3.85
C ASP A 52 36.42 25.74 -2.45
N MET A 53 37.25 25.88 -1.40
CA MET A 53 36.76 26.10 -0.04
C MET A 53 35.90 27.36 0.11
N MET A 54 36.27 28.46 -0.58
CA MET A 54 35.43 29.67 -0.60
C MET A 54 34.13 29.47 -1.38
N THR A 55 34.14 28.64 -2.43
CA THR A 55 32.94 28.29 -3.21
C THR A 55 32.00 27.40 -2.39
N ASP A 56 32.52 26.41 -1.66
CA ASP A 56 31.75 25.59 -0.72
C ASP A 56 31.14 26.44 0.39
N MET A 57 31.87 27.45 0.88
CA MET A 57 31.37 28.43 1.84
C MET A 57 30.27 29.31 1.24
N SER A 58 30.38 29.74 -0.02
CA SER A 58 29.30 30.45 -0.74
C SER A 58 28.06 29.56 -0.88
N GLY A 59 28.23 28.27 -1.16
CA GLY A 59 27.15 27.29 -1.24
C GLY A 59 26.36 27.15 0.06
N SER A 60 27.04 27.07 1.21
CA SER A 60 26.38 26.95 2.52
C SER A 60 25.63 28.21 2.95
N LEU A 61 26.02 29.40 2.47
CA LEU A 61 25.29 30.66 2.71
C LEU A 61 23.89 30.66 2.08
N LEU A 62 23.59 29.82 1.08
CA LEU A 62 22.27 29.76 0.45
C LEU A 62 21.18 29.39 1.47
N SER A 63 21.46 28.42 2.34
CA SER A 63 20.52 27.97 3.37
C SER A 63 20.19 29.07 4.38
N LEU A 64 21.14 29.95 4.66
CA LEU A 64 20.94 31.09 5.56
C LEU A 64 20.09 32.21 4.94
N LYS A 65 19.85 32.18 3.63
CA LYS A 65 19.03 33.16 2.91
C LYS A 65 17.53 32.77 2.87
N LEU A 66 17.15 31.58 3.33
CA LEU A 66 15.78 31.05 3.24
C LEU A 66 14.96 31.33 4.50
N GLU A 67 13.71 31.78 4.32
CA GLU A 67 12.79 32.05 5.44
C GLU A 67 12.44 30.78 6.23
N SER A 68 12.24 29.67 5.53
CA SER A 68 11.93 28.36 6.12
C SER A 68 13.03 27.84 7.05
N THR A 69 14.26 28.33 6.93
CA THR A 69 15.38 27.97 7.81
C THR A 69 15.14 28.46 9.24
N TYR A 70 14.43 29.58 9.42
CA TYR A 70 14.25 30.23 10.71
C TYR A 70 12.80 30.19 11.22
N LEU A 71 11.81 30.18 10.32
CA LEU A 71 10.39 30.28 10.70
C LEU A 71 9.68 28.92 10.86
N THR A 72 10.38 27.81 10.68
CA THR A 72 9.79 26.46 10.89
C THR A 72 9.26 26.32 12.32
N LYS A 73 8.10 25.67 12.47
CA LYS A 73 7.49 25.39 13.76
C LYS A 73 7.71 23.93 14.17
N LYS A 74 7.91 23.71 15.46
CA LYS A 74 7.79 22.41 16.11
C LYS A 74 6.51 22.35 16.92
N VAL A 75 5.94 21.16 17.01
CA VAL A 75 4.71 20.90 17.73
C VAL A 75 4.93 19.76 18.71
N ASN A 76 4.62 20.00 19.98
CA ASN A 76 4.70 19.00 21.03
C ASN A 76 3.30 18.71 21.57
N SER A 77 2.98 17.43 21.76
CA SER A 77 1.73 17.00 22.42
C SER A 77 2.07 16.43 23.79
N THR A 78 1.33 16.85 24.82
CA THR A 78 1.47 16.25 26.16
C THR A 78 1.00 14.80 26.20
N ASN A 79 0.16 14.38 25.24
CA ASN A 79 -0.28 13.00 25.08
C ASN A 79 -0.57 12.71 23.59
N SER A 80 0.44 12.21 22.89
CA SER A 80 0.36 11.86 21.47
C SER A 80 -0.56 10.68 21.17
N ALA A 81 -0.83 9.81 22.16
CA ALA A 81 -1.81 8.73 22.01
C ALA A 81 -3.24 9.25 21.89
N VAL A 82 -3.52 10.45 22.41
CA VAL A 82 -4.84 11.12 22.29
C VAL A 82 -4.89 12.01 21.06
N ALA A 83 -3.91 12.89 20.87
CA ALA A 83 -3.84 13.73 19.68
C ALA A 83 -2.41 14.13 19.31
N THR A 84 -2.13 14.21 18.01
CA THR A 84 -0.89 14.72 17.43
C THR A 84 -1.18 15.90 16.52
N ALA A 85 -0.17 16.71 16.20
CA ALA A 85 -0.35 17.86 15.33
C ALA A 85 0.92 18.23 14.56
N THR A 86 0.72 18.92 13.45
CA THR A 86 1.76 19.57 12.63
C THR A 86 1.38 21.03 12.41
N ALA A 87 2.39 21.87 12.22
CA ALA A 87 2.21 23.32 12.06
C ALA A 87 3.03 23.84 10.87
N THR A 88 2.43 24.73 10.08
CA THR A 88 3.11 25.48 9.02
C THR A 88 3.88 26.67 9.61
N THR A 89 4.68 27.35 8.78
CA THR A 89 5.40 28.58 9.19
C THR A 89 4.46 29.70 9.65
N ASP A 90 3.22 29.70 9.16
CA ASP A 90 2.20 30.72 9.45
C ASP A 90 1.43 30.44 10.75
N ALA A 91 1.62 29.25 11.34
CA ALA A 91 0.97 28.92 12.60
C ALA A 91 1.46 29.85 13.71
N SER A 92 0.51 30.39 14.48
CA SER A 92 0.83 31.23 15.64
C SER A 92 1.46 30.38 16.74
N ILE A 93 2.50 30.94 17.38
CA ILE A 93 3.15 30.32 18.55
C ILE A 93 2.18 30.37 19.72
N GLY A 94 2.09 29.27 20.48
CA GLY A 94 1.22 29.19 21.65
C GLY A 94 0.80 27.75 21.95
N SER A 95 -0.06 27.64 22.96
CA SER A 95 -0.59 26.37 23.45
C SER A 95 -2.07 26.25 23.13
N HIS A 96 -2.49 25.09 22.63
CA HIS A 96 -3.88 24.76 22.38
C HIS A 96 -4.28 23.55 23.20
N SER A 97 -5.37 23.68 23.96
CA SER A 97 -5.96 22.56 24.71
C SER A 97 -6.92 21.79 23.80
N ILE A 98 -6.78 20.46 23.77
CA ILE A 98 -7.60 19.54 22.99
C ILE A 98 -8.14 18.43 23.89
N LYS A 99 -9.45 18.22 23.89
CA LYS A 99 -10.09 17.06 24.52
C LYS A 99 -10.91 16.29 23.48
N VAL A 100 -10.70 14.99 23.38
CA VAL A 100 -11.35 14.13 22.39
C VAL A 100 -12.49 13.37 23.05
N ASN A 101 -13.74 13.77 22.78
CA ASN A 101 -14.91 13.15 23.40
C ASN A 101 -15.37 11.93 22.60
N LYS A 102 -15.25 11.96 21.27
CA LYS A 102 -15.66 10.89 20.37
C LYS A 102 -14.82 10.91 19.10
N LEU A 103 -14.46 9.74 18.58
CA LEU A 103 -13.79 9.63 17.29
C LEU A 103 -14.77 9.50 16.12
N ALA A 104 -14.34 10.01 14.96
CA ALA A 104 -15.01 9.74 13.71
C ALA A 104 -14.82 8.28 13.32
N LYS A 105 -15.92 7.61 12.94
CA LYS A 105 -15.95 6.28 12.34
C LYS A 105 -16.85 6.34 11.12
N ASN A 106 -16.37 5.85 10.00
CA ASN A 106 -17.15 5.87 8.77
C ASN A 106 -18.27 4.83 8.80
N SER A 107 -19.28 5.02 7.96
CA SER A 107 -20.32 4.01 7.74
C SER A 107 -19.72 2.75 7.12
N GLU A 108 -20.15 1.59 7.59
CA GLU A 108 -19.77 0.29 7.05
C GLU A 108 -21.03 -0.54 6.77
N ALA A 109 -21.01 -1.24 5.64
CA ALA A 109 -22.03 -2.17 5.20
C ALA A 109 -21.38 -3.50 4.83
N VAL A 110 -21.90 -4.59 5.36
CA VAL A 110 -21.50 -5.95 4.98
C VAL A 110 -22.65 -6.56 4.19
N SER A 111 -22.34 -7.41 3.21
CA SER A 111 -23.34 -8.24 2.56
C SER A 111 -24.17 -9.02 3.59
N SER A 112 -25.46 -8.68 3.70
CA SER A 112 -26.37 -9.17 4.75
C SER A 112 -27.63 -9.83 4.21
N TYR A 113 -27.85 -9.78 2.89
CA TYR A 113 -28.96 -10.49 2.27
C TYR A 113 -28.62 -11.97 2.17
N THR A 114 -29.44 -12.79 2.84
CA THR A 114 -29.17 -14.22 2.92
C THR A 114 -29.79 -14.96 1.74
N LYS A 115 -29.08 -16.00 1.29
CA LYS A 115 -29.58 -16.97 0.32
C LYS A 115 -29.68 -18.33 0.97
N VAL A 116 -30.55 -19.16 0.41
CA VAL A 116 -30.79 -20.51 0.90
C VAL A 116 -30.23 -21.57 -0.05
N GLY A 117 -29.67 -22.63 0.51
CA GLY A 117 -29.11 -23.75 -0.24
C GLY A 117 -29.27 -25.08 0.49
N ILE A 118 -29.73 -26.11 -0.23
CA ILE A 118 -29.83 -27.47 0.30
C ILE A 118 -28.44 -27.98 0.69
N VAL A 119 -28.31 -28.51 1.91
CA VAL A 119 -27.09 -29.16 2.43
C VAL A 119 -27.25 -30.67 2.40
N THR A 120 -28.43 -31.17 2.78
CA THR A 120 -28.76 -32.60 2.76
C THR A 120 -30.20 -32.78 2.31
N ALA A 121 -30.38 -33.46 1.18
CA ALA A 121 -31.70 -33.81 0.66
C ALA A 121 -32.37 -34.90 1.53
N GLY A 122 -33.71 -34.91 1.55
CA GLY A 122 -34.50 -35.84 2.34
C GLY A 122 -35.98 -35.47 2.33
N ALA A 123 -36.86 -36.35 2.80
CA ALA A 123 -38.32 -36.13 2.75
C ALA A 123 -38.87 -35.78 1.35
N ASN A 124 -38.21 -36.27 0.27
CA ASN A 124 -38.43 -35.89 -1.13
C ASN A 124 -38.06 -34.45 -1.51
N VAL A 125 -37.49 -33.63 -0.63
CA VAL A 125 -36.92 -32.32 -0.95
C VAL A 125 -35.55 -32.50 -1.59
N THR A 126 -35.41 -32.03 -2.83
CA THR A 126 -34.19 -32.19 -3.63
C THR A 126 -33.41 -30.89 -3.80
N LYS A 127 -34.07 -29.74 -3.66
CA LYS A 127 -33.43 -28.42 -3.79
C LYS A 127 -34.19 -27.37 -2.97
N ILE A 128 -33.44 -26.43 -2.40
CA ILE A 128 -33.98 -25.19 -1.85
C ILE A 128 -33.16 -24.03 -2.42
N THR A 129 -33.84 -23.00 -2.93
CA THR A 129 -33.22 -21.81 -3.54
C THR A 129 -34.06 -20.57 -3.26
N GLY A 130 -33.46 -19.40 -3.37
CA GLY A 130 -34.16 -18.12 -3.26
C GLY A 130 -33.43 -17.17 -2.33
N ASN A 131 -33.98 -15.97 -2.21
CA ASN A 131 -33.51 -14.97 -1.27
C ASN A 131 -34.46 -15.01 -0.07
N ALA A 132 -33.96 -15.40 1.08
CA ALA A 132 -34.77 -15.33 2.28
C ALA A 132 -35.06 -13.86 2.62
N THR A 133 -36.27 -13.57 3.07
CA THR A 133 -36.58 -12.22 3.58
C THR A 133 -35.98 -11.96 4.96
N GLU A 134 -35.63 -13.03 5.67
CA GLU A 134 -34.96 -12.98 6.96
C GLU A 134 -33.45 -12.77 6.77
N SER A 135 -32.84 -11.95 7.63
CA SER A 135 -31.42 -11.60 7.56
C SER A 135 -30.57 -12.41 8.53
N LEU A 136 -31.19 -13.26 9.36
CA LEU A 136 -30.48 -14.18 10.23
C LEU A 136 -29.77 -15.27 9.43
N GLU A 137 -28.54 -15.56 9.83
CA GLU A 137 -27.73 -16.61 9.23
C GLU A 137 -27.75 -17.86 10.09
N GLY A 138 -27.64 -19.04 9.48
CA GLY A 138 -27.53 -20.29 10.20
C GLY A 138 -27.98 -21.50 9.40
N LYS A 139 -28.28 -22.57 10.14
CA LYS A 139 -28.59 -23.88 9.59
C LYS A 139 -29.97 -24.33 10.02
N HIS A 140 -30.78 -24.74 9.06
CA HIS A 140 -32.11 -25.29 9.29
C HIS A 140 -32.05 -26.81 9.22
N THR A 141 -32.57 -27.46 10.26
CA THR A 141 -32.79 -28.91 10.27
C THR A 141 -34.28 -29.16 10.34
N VAL A 142 -34.85 -29.60 9.21
CA VAL A 142 -36.29 -29.83 9.09
C VAL A 142 -36.57 -31.31 9.17
N THR A 143 -37.36 -31.71 10.16
CA THR A 143 -37.85 -33.08 10.32
C THR A 143 -39.34 -33.13 10.04
N VAL A 144 -39.73 -33.98 9.10
CA VAL A 144 -41.13 -34.33 8.80
C VAL A 144 -41.43 -35.66 9.46
N SER A 145 -42.46 -35.69 10.30
CA SER A 145 -42.88 -36.86 11.07
C SER A 145 -44.41 -37.02 11.06
N VAL A 146 -44.87 -38.21 11.42
CA VAL A 146 -46.30 -38.48 11.69
C VAL A 146 -46.50 -38.58 13.19
N THR A 147 -47.47 -37.86 13.73
CA THR A 147 -47.78 -37.81 15.17
C THR A 147 -48.98 -38.71 15.51
N GLY A 148 -49.25 -38.94 16.81
CA GLY A 148 -50.24 -39.89 17.35
C GLY A 148 -51.72 -39.70 16.92
N ALA A 149 -52.01 -38.72 16.06
CA ALA A 149 -53.31 -38.51 15.42
C ALA A 149 -53.26 -38.68 13.88
N SER A 150 -52.25 -39.37 13.34
CA SER A 150 -52.00 -39.52 11.90
C SER A 150 -51.81 -38.19 11.14
N LYS A 151 -51.46 -37.12 11.85
CA LYS A 151 -51.16 -35.80 11.29
C LYS A 151 -49.68 -35.69 10.93
N TYR A 152 -49.38 -34.95 9.87
CA TYR A 152 -48.02 -34.66 9.43
C TYR A 152 -47.52 -33.39 10.12
N LEU A 153 -46.42 -33.51 10.86
CA LEU A 153 -45.75 -32.42 11.56
C LEU A 153 -44.38 -32.17 10.92
N SER A 154 -44.14 -30.92 10.53
CA SER A 154 -42.80 -30.42 10.25
C SER A 154 -42.30 -29.65 11.46
N THR A 155 -41.08 -29.98 11.90
CA THR A 155 -40.32 -29.22 12.89
C THR A 155 -39.07 -28.70 12.20
N ASP A 156 -38.94 -27.39 12.09
CA ASP A 156 -37.71 -26.72 11.68
C ASP A 156 -36.97 -26.23 12.93
N VAL A 157 -35.74 -26.69 13.09
CA VAL A 157 -34.81 -26.20 14.09
C VAL A 157 -33.78 -25.34 13.37
N PHE A 158 -33.92 -24.02 13.50
CA PHE A 158 -32.97 -23.05 12.98
C PHE A 158 -31.90 -22.74 14.02
N GLU A 159 -30.70 -23.26 13.78
CA GLU A 159 -29.52 -22.97 14.58
C GLU A 159 -28.83 -21.72 14.04
N VAL A 160 -29.01 -20.61 14.76
CA VAL A 160 -28.56 -19.29 14.32
C VAL A 160 -27.06 -19.16 14.53
N GLN A 161 -26.37 -18.59 13.54
CA GLN A 161 -24.95 -18.30 13.55
C GLN A 161 -24.71 -16.79 13.70
N ASN A 162 -23.51 -16.41 14.14
CA ASN A 162 -23.06 -15.01 14.19
C ASN A 162 -23.88 -14.05 15.09
N VAL A 163 -24.76 -14.57 15.95
CA VAL A 163 -25.58 -13.77 16.89
C VAL A 163 -25.34 -14.07 18.38
N GLY A 164 -24.47 -15.03 18.71
CA GLY A 164 -24.17 -15.48 20.08
C GLY A 164 -25.28 -16.34 20.69
N SER A 165 -26.35 -15.72 21.17
CA SER A 165 -27.56 -16.37 21.71
C SER A 165 -28.83 -15.62 21.29
N VAL A 166 -30.00 -16.20 21.54
CA VAL A 166 -31.28 -15.52 21.41
C VAL A 166 -32.05 -15.60 22.72
N LYS A 167 -32.64 -14.49 23.16
CA LYS A 167 -33.53 -14.47 24.33
C LYS A 167 -34.95 -14.79 23.87
N LYS A 168 -35.47 -15.93 24.29
CA LYS A 168 -36.83 -16.39 23.99
C LYS A 168 -37.79 -15.87 25.06
N GLN A 169 -38.82 -15.15 24.64
CA GLN A 169 -39.99 -14.80 25.44
C GLN A 169 -41.19 -15.61 24.89
N ALA A 170 -41.70 -16.57 25.67
CA ALA A 170 -42.81 -17.43 25.27
C ALA A 170 -44.14 -16.95 25.83
N GLY A 171 -45.16 -16.86 24.99
CA GLY A 171 -46.54 -16.59 25.38
C GLY A 171 -47.31 -17.85 25.81
N SER A 172 -48.49 -17.63 26.37
CA SER A 172 -49.50 -18.64 26.70
C SER A 172 -50.27 -19.12 25.45
N THR A 173 -51.19 -20.06 25.64
CA THR A 173 -51.95 -20.68 24.53
C THR A 173 -52.76 -19.66 23.74
N PHE A 174 -52.54 -19.64 22.43
CA PHE A 174 -53.31 -18.87 21.48
C PHE A 174 -54.61 -19.60 21.15
N SER A 175 -55.76 -18.98 21.46
CA SER A 175 -57.07 -19.63 21.33
C SER A 175 -57.75 -19.42 19.97
N ASN A 176 -57.27 -18.46 19.16
CA ASN A 176 -57.89 -18.09 17.86
C ASN A 176 -57.32 -18.92 16.70
N VAL A 177 -57.07 -20.21 16.95
CA VAL A 177 -56.47 -21.14 15.99
C VAL A 177 -57.01 -22.55 16.18
N ASP A 178 -57.18 -23.29 15.09
CA ASP A 178 -57.53 -24.70 15.12
C ASP A 178 -56.33 -25.61 15.45
N ALA A 179 -56.57 -26.91 15.62
CA ALA A 179 -55.53 -27.87 15.94
C ALA A 179 -54.44 -27.99 14.85
N ASN A 180 -54.71 -27.59 13.61
CA ASN A 180 -53.76 -27.62 12.49
C ASN A 180 -53.01 -26.29 12.32
N GLY A 181 -53.25 -25.30 13.19
CA GLY A 181 -52.60 -24.01 13.10
C GLY A 181 -53.29 -23.03 12.14
N ASN A 182 -54.55 -23.25 11.76
CA ASN A 182 -55.28 -22.28 10.93
C ASN A 182 -56.12 -21.32 11.79
N LEU A 183 -56.12 -20.04 11.45
CA LEU A 183 -56.83 -19.00 12.20
C LEU A 183 -58.35 -19.21 12.17
N THR A 184 -58.99 -19.07 13.33
CA THR A 184 -60.46 -19.13 13.46
C THR A 184 -61.13 -17.76 13.49
N ALA A 185 -60.33 -16.70 13.63
CA ALA A 185 -60.74 -15.29 13.55
C ALA A 185 -59.59 -14.43 13.00
N ASP A 186 -59.91 -13.21 12.54
CA ASP A 186 -58.91 -12.25 12.09
C ASP A 186 -58.09 -11.72 13.29
N VAL A 187 -56.79 -11.58 13.10
CA VAL A 187 -55.86 -11.08 14.13
C VAL A 187 -55.44 -9.67 13.73
N SER A 188 -56.05 -8.66 14.36
CA SER A 188 -55.81 -7.25 14.05
C SER A 188 -55.72 -6.40 15.32
N GLY A 189 -54.93 -5.33 15.28
CA GLY A 189 -54.82 -4.39 16.38
C GLY A 189 -53.41 -3.84 16.58
N GLN A 190 -53.18 -3.29 17.77
CA GLN A 190 -51.94 -2.62 18.12
C GLN A 190 -51.08 -3.47 19.07
N LEU A 191 -49.77 -3.47 18.85
CA LEU A 191 -48.76 -4.03 19.75
C LEU A 191 -47.69 -2.97 20.02
N THR A 192 -47.35 -2.78 21.29
CA THR A 192 -46.28 -1.86 21.71
C THR A 192 -45.14 -2.65 22.34
N PHE A 193 -43.92 -2.29 21.95
CA PHE A 193 -42.69 -2.90 22.41
C PHE A 193 -41.80 -1.83 23.02
N ALA A 194 -41.20 -2.11 24.17
CA ALA A 194 -40.12 -1.32 24.74
C ALA A 194 -38.77 -1.84 24.25
N TYR A 195 -37.81 -0.93 24.07
CA TYR A 195 -36.42 -1.25 23.74
C TYR A 195 -35.47 -0.20 24.34
N THR A 196 -34.18 -0.51 24.38
CA THR A 196 -33.11 0.40 24.80
C THR A 196 -32.34 0.88 23.56
N ASP A 197 -32.21 2.19 23.37
CA ASP A 197 -31.45 2.75 22.25
C ASP A 197 -29.92 2.61 22.44
N SER A 198 -29.14 3.08 21.45
CA SER A 198 -27.67 3.01 21.47
C SER A 198 -27.02 3.81 22.60
N ASP A 199 -27.76 4.76 23.19
CA ASP A 199 -27.29 5.61 24.29
C ASP A 199 -27.75 5.08 25.66
N GLY A 200 -28.46 3.94 25.69
CA GLY A 200 -28.95 3.32 26.92
C GLY A 200 -30.31 3.84 27.40
N ASN A 201 -31.01 4.67 26.61
CA ASN A 201 -32.30 5.21 27.02
C ASN A 201 -33.44 4.27 26.66
N ALA A 202 -34.46 4.23 27.51
CA ALA A 202 -35.69 3.48 27.25
C ALA A 202 -36.54 4.19 26.20
N GLN A 203 -36.95 3.42 25.18
CA GLN A 203 -37.77 3.85 24.06
C GLN A 203 -38.92 2.87 23.84
N SER A 204 -39.88 3.25 22.99
CA SER A 204 -40.98 2.37 22.60
C SER A 204 -41.31 2.48 21.13
N VAL A 205 -41.65 1.34 20.51
CA VAL A 205 -42.17 1.28 19.14
C VAL A 205 -43.56 0.64 19.16
N THR A 206 -44.46 1.15 18.33
CA THR A 206 -45.83 0.64 18.22
C THR A 206 -46.11 0.22 16.80
N ILE A 207 -46.58 -1.02 16.63
CA ILE A 207 -47.04 -1.56 15.34
C ILE A 207 -48.54 -1.73 15.37
N ASN A 208 -49.20 -1.52 14.23
CA ASN A 208 -50.64 -1.64 14.08
C ASN A 208 -50.97 -2.23 12.71
N GLY A 209 -51.97 -3.09 12.65
CA GLY A 209 -52.48 -3.63 11.39
C GLY A 209 -53.28 -4.90 11.56
N THR A 210 -53.60 -5.51 10.43
CA THR A 210 -54.12 -6.88 10.34
C THR A 210 -52.94 -7.81 10.08
N PHE A 211 -52.63 -8.65 11.06
CA PHE A 211 -51.49 -9.58 11.00
C PHE A 211 -51.86 -10.94 10.41
N GLY A 212 -53.15 -11.30 10.40
CA GLY A 212 -53.64 -12.49 9.70
C GLY A 212 -55.16 -12.50 9.60
N THR A 213 -55.68 -13.23 8.63
CA THR A 213 -57.12 -13.37 8.40
C THR A 213 -57.57 -14.82 8.59
N THR A 214 -58.84 -15.00 8.95
CA THR A 214 -59.48 -16.29 9.16
C THR A 214 -59.13 -17.29 8.04
N GLY A 215 -58.74 -18.51 8.43
CA GLY A 215 -58.32 -19.59 7.53
C GLY A 215 -56.84 -19.58 7.11
N GLN A 216 -56.09 -18.49 7.36
CA GLN A 216 -54.64 -18.47 7.14
C GLN A 216 -53.89 -19.29 8.20
N ASP A 217 -52.66 -19.69 7.88
CA ASP A 217 -51.77 -20.34 8.84
C ASP A 217 -51.31 -19.36 9.93
N ILE A 218 -51.22 -19.81 11.17
CA ILE A 218 -50.74 -19.04 12.32
C ILE A 218 -49.33 -18.47 12.09
N ASN A 219 -48.50 -19.14 11.30
CA ASN A 219 -47.19 -18.63 10.94
C ASN A 219 -47.28 -17.34 10.10
N THR A 220 -48.38 -17.09 9.37
CA THR A 220 -48.61 -15.79 8.68
C THR A 220 -48.65 -14.64 9.68
N VAL A 221 -49.35 -14.81 10.82
CA VAL A 221 -49.38 -13.81 11.89
C VAL A 221 -47.97 -13.56 12.42
N SER A 222 -47.21 -14.63 12.64
CA SER A 222 -45.85 -14.49 13.16
C SER A 222 -44.90 -13.76 12.20
N THR A 223 -44.95 -14.07 10.90
CA THR A 223 -44.16 -13.39 9.87
C THR A 223 -44.54 -11.91 9.79
N ASN A 224 -45.84 -11.60 9.75
CA ASN A 224 -46.29 -10.22 9.61
C ASN A 224 -45.95 -9.35 10.84
N ILE A 225 -46.08 -9.90 12.06
CA ILE A 225 -45.64 -9.21 13.28
C ILE A 225 -44.13 -8.98 13.24
N GLN A 226 -43.35 -10.01 12.90
CA GLN A 226 -41.89 -9.92 12.78
C GLN A 226 -41.48 -8.81 11.80
N ASP A 227 -42.01 -8.84 10.58
CA ASP A 227 -41.59 -7.91 9.52
C ASP A 227 -41.98 -6.47 9.87
N THR A 228 -43.18 -6.28 10.43
CA THR A 228 -43.65 -4.96 10.85
C THR A 228 -42.84 -4.43 12.03
N LEU A 229 -42.56 -5.28 13.04
CA LEU A 229 -41.74 -4.91 14.19
C LEU A 229 -40.31 -4.53 13.79
N ASN A 230 -39.65 -5.37 12.98
CA ASN A 230 -38.29 -5.09 12.54
C ASN A 230 -38.25 -3.83 11.67
N THR A 231 -39.21 -3.63 10.77
CA THR A 231 -39.29 -2.39 9.97
C THR A 231 -39.42 -1.15 10.87
N ALA A 232 -40.26 -1.22 11.90
CA ALA A 232 -40.46 -0.11 12.83
C ALA A 232 -39.22 0.14 13.70
N LEU A 233 -38.53 -0.91 14.16
CA LEU A 233 -37.26 -0.79 14.89
C LEU A 233 -36.14 -0.23 14.02
N ASN A 234 -36.01 -0.70 12.78
CA ASN A 234 -35.03 -0.17 11.82
C ASN A 234 -35.25 1.32 11.59
N SER A 235 -36.51 1.73 11.40
CA SER A 235 -36.88 3.14 11.25
C SER A 235 -36.54 3.96 12.50
N ALA A 236 -36.84 3.43 13.70
CA ALA A 236 -36.61 4.13 14.96
C ALA A 236 -35.13 4.23 15.34
N MET A 237 -34.31 3.26 14.93
CA MET A 237 -32.87 3.21 15.22
C MET A 237 -32.01 3.76 14.07
N GLY A 238 -32.61 4.19 12.95
CA GLY A 238 -31.87 4.66 11.78
C GLY A 238 -31.06 3.57 11.07
N THR A 239 -31.50 2.31 11.20
CA THR A 239 -30.84 1.13 10.63
C THR A 239 -31.65 0.61 9.45
N ASN A 240 -31.05 -0.24 8.61
CA ASN A 240 -31.74 -0.86 7.48
C ASN A 240 -31.45 -2.36 7.45
N ASN A 241 -32.50 -3.17 7.29
CA ASN A 241 -32.43 -4.63 7.18
C ASN A 241 -31.71 -5.33 8.35
N VAL A 242 -31.82 -4.78 9.55
CA VAL A 242 -31.40 -5.47 10.79
C VAL A 242 -32.57 -6.28 11.33
N GLN A 243 -32.37 -7.58 11.58
CA GLN A 243 -33.36 -8.42 12.22
C GLN A 243 -33.10 -8.47 13.73
N TYR A 244 -33.79 -7.60 14.46
CA TYR A 244 -33.72 -7.45 15.93
C TYR A 244 -34.51 -8.52 16.69
N ALA A 245 -35.63 -8.97 16.12
CA ALA A 245 -36.50 -9.96 16.73
C ALA A 245 -37.02 -10.95 15.70
N ALA A 246 -37.12 -12.23 16.08
CA ALA A 246 -37.84 -13.25 15.32
C ALA A 246 -39.11 -13.66 16.08
N PHE A 247 -40.23 -13.76 15.38
CA PHE A 247 -41.51 -14.17 15.97
C PHE A 247 -41.92 -15.51 15.36
N ARG A 248 -42.30 -16.49 16.18
CA ARG A 248 -42.61 -17.85 15.73
C ARG A 248 -43.85 -18.40 16.41
N ALA A 249 -44.60 -19.20 15.69
CA ALA A 249 -45.63 -20.06 16.27
C ALA A 249 -44.99 -21.35 16.78
N ASP A 250 -45.12 -21.60 18.08
CA ASP A 250 -44.68 -22.82 18.75
C ASP A 250 -45.87 -23.79 18.89
N PHE A 251 -45.60 -25.09 18.71
CA PHE A 251 -46.61 -26.14 18.84
C PHE A 251 -46.30 -27.06 20.01
N ASN A 252 -47.27 -27.25 20.91
CA ASN A 252 -47.20 -28.22 22.00
C ASN A 252 -47.92 -29.51 21.59
N SER A 253 -47.14 -30.56 21.32
CA SER A 253 -47.63 -31.86 20.85
C SER A 253 -48.47 -32.62 21.88
N THR A 254 -48.27 -32.40 23.18
CA THR A 254 -49.02 -33.08 24.25
C THR A 254 -50.46 -32.57 24.33
N GLY A 255 -50.66 -31.26 24.10
CA GLY A 255 -51.98 -30.60 24.16
C GLY A 255 -52.63 -30.33 22.80
N SER A 256 -51.90 -30.51 21.69
CA SER A 256 -52.31 -30.00 20.36
C SER A 256 -52.66 -28.51 20.36
N THR A 257 -51.96 -27.73 21.17
CA THR A 257 -52.17 -26.30 21.34
C THR A 257 -51.03 -25.50 20.71
N TRP A 258 -51.34 -24.29 20.26
CA TRP A 258 -50.37 -23.35 19.72
C TRP A 258 -50.13 -22.18 20.68
N ASN A 259 -48.93 -21.62 20.63
CA ASN A 259 -48.58 -20.36 21.28
C ASN A 259 -47.59 -19.59 20.40
N PHE A 260 -47.31 -18.35 20.77
CA PHE A 260 -46.29 -17.56 20.09
C PHE A 260 -45.05 -17.39 20.97
N SER A 261 -43.90 -17.28 20.32
CA SER A 261 -42.63 -16.94 20.95
C SER A 261 -41.92 -15.86 20.18
N MET A 262 -41.36 -14.90 20.92
CA MET A 262 -40.48 -13.88 20.41
C MET A 262 -39.03 -14.22 20.79
N TYR A 263 -38.11 -14.08 19.86
CA TYR A 263 -36.68 -14.31 20.05
C TYR A 263 -35.96 -12.99 19.76
N GLU A 264 -35.35 -12.36 20.78
CA GLU A 264 -34.46 -11.21 20.59
C GLU A 264 -33.08 -11.71 20.14
N THR A 265 -32.49 -11.06 19.13
CA THR A 265 -31.18 -11.40 18.57
C THR A 265 -30.08 -10.57 19.26
N THR A 266 -29.01 -11.20 19.79
CA THR A 266 -28.17 -10.55 20.83
C THR A 266 -26.96 -9.72 20.37
N ILE A 267 -26.91 -9.16 19.16
CA ILE A 267 -25.71 -8.39 18.73
C ILE A 267 -25.53 -7.07 19.53
N ALA A 268 -26.60 -6.51 20.11
CA ALA A 268 -26.53 -5.28 20.93
C ALA A 268 -27.41 -5.30 22.20
N ASN A 269 -28.07 -6.42 22.52
CA ASN A 269 -28.95 -6.62 23.67
C ASN A 269 -29.84 -5.40 24.01
N HIS A 270 -30.74 -5.05 23.08
CA HIS A 270 -31.63 -3.90 23.20
C HIS A 270 -32.76 -4.10 24.23
N ASN A 271 -32.84 -5.27 24.88
CA ASN A 271 -33.85 -5.64 25.87
C ASN A 271 -35.28 -5.44 25.33
N ILE A 272 -35.51 -5.94 24.10
CA ILE A 272 -36.79 -5.78 23.41
C ILE A 272 -37.85 -6.63 24.11
N THR A 273 -38.91 -5.97 24.61
CA THR A 273 -40.00 -6.61 25.37
C THR A 273 -41.34 -5.98 25.02
N PHE A 274 -42.44 -6.68 25.27
CA PHE A 274 -43.79 -6.09 25.17
C PHE A 274 -44.01 -5.05 26.28
N SER A 275 -44.74 -3.97 25.99
CA SER A 275 -45.08 -2.91 26.96
C SER A 275 -46.57 -2.50 26.91
N GLY A 276 -47.06 -1.82 27.96
CA GLY A 276 -48.45 -1.37 28.12
C GLY A 276 -49.36 -2.31 28.93
N THR A 277 -50.61 -1.92 29.20
CA THR A 277 -51.58 -2.70 30.02
C THR A 277 -52.42 -3.72 29.22
N ASP A 278 -52.77 -4.87 29.82
CA ASP A 278 -53.20 -6.09 29.09
C ASP A 278 -54.69 -6.32 28.79
N ALA A 279 -55.61 -5.66 29.49
CA ALA A 279 -57.01 -6.08 29.41
C ALA A 279 -57.64 -5.73 28.06
N GLY A 280 -57.99 -6.74 27.26
CA GLY A 280 -58.69 -6.58 25.98
C GLY A 280 -57.82 -6.13 24.81
N THR A 281 -56.48 -6.20 24.93
CA THR A 281 -55.56 -5.83 23.85
C THR A 281 -55.09 -7.03 23.05
N LEU A 282 -54.63 -6.78 21.81
CA LEU A 282 -54.09 -7.82 20.92
C LEU A 282 -52.93 -8.59 21.59
N ARG A 283 -52.10 -7.93 22.41
CA ARG A 283 -51.01 -8.55 23.19
C ARG A 283 -51.51 -9.73 24.04
N ASN A 284 -52.66 -9.57 24.70
CA ASN A 284 -53.26 -10.62 25.52
C ASN A 284 -53.88 -11.72 24.65
N GLU A 285 -54.53 -11.34 23.54
CA GLU A 285 -55.09 -12.30 22.58
C GLU A 285 -54.03 -13.27 22.04
N ILE A 286 -52.82 -12.78 21.73
CA ILE A 286 -51.67 -13.60 21.27
C ILE A 286 -50.86 -14.24 22.41
N GLY A 287 -51.34 -14.14 23.66
CA GLY A 287 -50.84 -14.91 24.80
C GLY A 287 -49.77 -14.26 25.68
N PHE A 288 -49.48 -12.96 25.57
CA PHE A 288 -48.41 -12.28 26.32
C PHE A 288 -48.89 -11.38 27.49
N SER A 289 -49.89 -11.78 28.27
CA SER A 289 -50.43 -10.95 29.39
C SER A 289 -49.45 -10.78 30.57
N GLU A 290 -49.51 -9.68 31.34
CA GLU A 290 -48.76 -9.49 32.61
C GLU A 290 -49.20 -10.50 33.68
N SER A 291 -50.46 -10.95 33.66
CA SER A 291 -50.94 -11.98 34.61
C SER A 291 -50.26 -13.34 34.38
N THR A 292 -49.72 -13.56 33.19
CA THR A 292 -48.98 -14.74 32.77
C THR A 292 -47.58 -14.31 32.36
N SER A 293 -46.71 -14.01 33.33
CA SER A 293 -45.32 -13.61 33.05
C SER A 293 -44.65 -14.57 32.05
N PRO A 294 -44.36 -14.12 30.82
CA PRO A 294 -43.75 -14.97 29.82
C PRO A 294 -42.37 -15.40 30.31
N SER A 295 -42.06 -16.69 30.19
CA SER A 295 -40.75 -17.20 30.63
C SER A 295 -39.68 -16.69 29.67
N VAL A 296 -38.64 -16.05 30.20
CA VAL A 296 -37.45 -15.67 29.44
C VAL A 296 -36.41 -16.78 29.56
N SER A 297 -35.92 -17.31 28.44
CA SER A 297 -34.81 -18.27 28.39
C SER A 297 -33.81 -17.93 27.29
N THR A 298 -32.57 -18.36 27.42
CA THR A 298 -31.53 -18.21 26.39
C THR A 298 -31.45 -19.49 25.54
N SER A 299 -31.45 -19.35 24.22
CA SER A 299 -31.34 -20.45 23.25
C SER A 299 -30.34 -20.08 22.14
N THR A 300 -29.83 -21.05 21.39
CA THR A 300 -29.15 -20.82 20.09
C THR A 300 -30.04 -21.25 18.91
N LYS A 301 -31.24 -21.71 19.22
CA LYS A 301 -32.19 -22.34 18.30
C LYS A 301 -33.50 -21.58 18.29
N ILE A 302 -34.00 -21.33 17.09
CA ILE A 302 -35.34 -20.82 16.81
C ILE A 302 -36.11 -21.97 16.17
N ASN A 303 -37.27 -22.32 16.74
CA ASN A 303 -38.08 -23.41 16.22
C ASN A 303 -39.26 -22.85 15.41
N LYS A 304 -39.66 -23.58 14.37
CA LYS A 304 -40.87 -23.32 13.59
C LYS A 304 -41.61 -24.61 13.30
N TYR A 305 -42.93 -24.57 13.37
CA TYR A 305 -43.77 -25.76 13.23
C TYR A 305 -44.85 -25.56 12.18
N HIS A 306 -45.13 -26.65 11.45
CA HIS A 306 -46.28 -26.75 10.55
C HIS A 306 -46.98 -28.08 10.79
N LEU A 307 -48.30 -28.05 10.94
CA LEU A 307 -49.12 -29.24 11.12
C LEU A 307 -50.21 -29.30 10.05
N ALA A 308 -50.43 -30.49 9.49
CA ALA A 308 -51.53 -30.73 8.56
C ALA A 308 -52.08 -32.15 8.64
N ASN A 309 -53.31 -32.33 8.16
CA ASN A 309 -53.96 -33.64 8.12
C ASN A 309 -53.39 -34.54 7.02
N THR A 310 -52.89 -33.96 5.92
CA THR A 310 -52.31 -34.70 4.79
C THR A 310 -50.91 -34.22 4.46
N ALA A 311 -50.10 -35.08 3.83
CA ALA A 311 -48.77 -34.71 3.36
C ALA A 311 -48.82 -33.58 2.30
N SER A 312 -49.85 -33.58 1.45
CA SER A 312 -50.03 -32.53 0.43
C SER A 312 -50.36 -31.18 1.06
N ASP A 313 -51.22 -31.14 2.09
CA ASP A 313 -51.50 -29.90 2.82
C ASP A 313 -50.26 -29.40 3.56
N LEU A 314 -49.48 -30.29 4.17
CA LEU A 314 -48.22 -29.91 4.80
C LEU A 314 -47.26 -29.32 3.75
N GLN A 315 -47.13 -29.96 2.59
CA GLN A 315 -46.31 -29.46 1.50
C GLN A 315 -46.74 -28.05 1.05
N ASN A 316 -48.04 -27.79 0.93
CA ASN A 316 -48.57 -26.46 0.61
C ASN A 316 -48.21 -25.43 1.69
N LYS A 317 -48.30 -25.82 2.97
CA LYS A 317 -47.88 -24.96 4.08
C LYS A 317 -46.39 -24.64 4.02
N LEU A 318 -45.53 -25.65 3.84
CA LEU A 318 -44.07 -25.46 3.77
C LEU A 318 -43.63 -24.63 2.55
N ALA A 319 -44.34 -24.74 1.44
CA ALA A 319 -44.08 -24.00 0.20
C ALA A 319 -44.72 -22.59 0.17
N SER A 320 -45.45 -22.19 1.20
CA SER A 320 -46.06 -20.87 1.28
C SER A 320 -44.99 -19.77 1.25
N SER A 321 -45.17 -18.78 0.39
CA SER A 321 -44.25 -17.64 0.25
C SER A 321 -44.22 -16.71 1.47
N THR A 322 -45.24 -16.77 2.33
CA THR A 322 -45.39 -15.92 3.53
C THR A 322 -45.25 -16.72 4.83
N ALA A 323 -45.86 -17.91 4.89
CA ALA A 323 -45.96 -18.71 6.11
C ALA A 323 -45.06 -19.95 6.09
N GLY A 324 -44.39 -20.25 4.97
CA GLY A 324 -43.64 -21.48 4.77
C GLY A 324 -42.43 -21.63 5.67
N LEU A 325 -41.51 -22.55 5.36
CA LEU A 325 -40.33 -22.75 6.21
C LEU A 325 -39.55 -21.44 6.35
N ILE A 326 -39.23 -20.83 5.22
CA ILE A 326 -38.59 -19.52 5.14
C ILE A 326 -39.29 -18.70 4.06
N PRO A 327 -39.81 -17.51 4.39
CA PRO A 327 -40.39 -16.64 3.37
C PRO A 327 -39.34 -16.23 2.32
N GLY A 328 -39.73 -16.25 1.05
CA GLY A 328 -38.84 -15.97 -0.10
C GLY A 328 -38.00 -17.16 -0.58
N ALA A 329 -38.03 -18.31 0.11
CA ALA A 329 -37.42 -19.54 -0.35
C ALA A 329 -38.39 -20.40 -1.18
N THR A 330 -37.86 -21.03 -2.22
CA THR A 330 -38.56 -22.01 -3.06
C THR A 330 -38.02 -23.40 -2.76
N ILE A 331 -38.92 -24.33 -2.46
CA ILE A 331 -38.62 -25.74 -2.19
C ILE A 331 -38.98 -26.57 -3.42
N THR A 332 -38.03 -27.34 -3.94
CA THR A 332 -38.25 -28.32 -5.02
C THR A 332 -38.33 -29.72 -4.45
N GLN A 333 -39.36 -30.48 -4.84
CA GLN A 333 -39.54 -31.87 -4.43
C GLN A 333 -39.60 -32.81 -5.65
N SER A 334 -39.16 -34.06 -5.47
CA SER A 334 -39.27 -35.12 -6.48
C SER A 334 -40.65 -35.80 -6.51
N ALA A 335 -41.38 -35.74 -5.40
CA ALA A 335 -42.73 -36.27 -5.20
C ALA A 335 -43.37 -35.59 -3.98
N THR A 336 -44.60 -35.97 -3.62
CA THR A 336 -45.25 -35.49 -2.38
C THR A 336 -44.35 -35.72 -1.17
N ILE A 337 -44.29 -34.75 -0.24
CA ILE A 337 -43.40 -34.81 0.92
C ILE A 337 -43.65 -36.08 1.76
N THR A 338 -42.58 -36.69 2.28
CA THR A 338 -42.63 -37.91 3.11
C THR A 338 -41.98 -37.70 4.46
N THR A 339 -42.10 -38.65 5.38
CA THR A 339 -41.37 -38.60 6.65
C THR A 339 -39.87 -38.70 6.39
N GLY A 340 -39.09 -37.90 7.10
CA GLY A 340 -37.64 -37.84 6.95
C GLY A 340 -37.08 -36.50 7.38
N THR A 341 -35.78 -36.32 7.21
CA THR A 341 -35.08 -35.08 7.57
C THR A 341 -34.35 -34.54 6.35
N PHE A 342 -34.42 -33.23 6.14
CA PHE A 342 -33.57 -32.51 5.22
C PHE A 342 -32.96 -31.29 5.91
N VAL A 343 -31.83 -30.84 5.37
CA VAL A 343 -31.02 -29.76 5.96
C VAL A 343 -30.69 -28.75 4.89
N PHE A 344 -30.77 -27.48 5.22
CA PHE A 344 -30.36 -26.41 4.34
C PHE A 344 -29.73 -25.26 5.14
N ALA A 345 -28.89 -24.46 4.48
CA ALA A 345 -28.24 -23.30 5.06
C ALA A 345 -28.94 -22.01 4.60
N GLN A 346 -28.92 -20.99 5.45
CA GLN A 346 -29.29 -19.62 5.14
C GLN A 346 -28.13 -18.73 5.57
N ASP A 347 -27.44 -18.09 4.65
CA ASP A 347 -26.35 -17.18 5.02
C ASP A 347 -26.12 -16.12 3.92
N ALA A 348 -25.42 -15.04 4.26
CA ALA A 348 -25.09 -13.97 3.32
C ALA A 348 -23.70 -14.14 2.69
N SER A 349 -23.09 -15.32 2.80
CA SER A 349 -21.82 -15.60 2.11
C SER A 349 -22.02 -15.64 0.60
N LEU A 350 -20.98 -15.37 -0.18
CA LEU A 350 -21.07 -15.50 -1.63
C LEU A 350 -21.23 -16.97 -2.06
N LYS A 351 -20.90 -17.93 -1.17
CA LYS A 351 -21.00 -19.37 -1.36
C LYS A 351 -22.07 -20.00 -0.45
N VAL A 352 -23.31 -20.02 -0.93
CA VAL A 352 -24.43 -20.59 -0.16
C VAL A 352 -24.78 -22.05 -0.49
N SER A 353 -24.01 -22.72 -1.37
CA SER A 353 -24.31 -24.11 -1.79
C SER A 353 -23.17 -25.09 -1.50
N ALA A 354 -23.54 -26.32 -1.12
CA ALA A 354 -22.64 -27.47 -1.12
C ALA A 354 -22.09 -27.74 -2.53
N ALA A 355 -20.99 -28.48 -2.61
CA ALA A 355 -20.43 -28.93 -3.88
C ALA A 355 -21.51 -29.64 -4.71
N THR A 356 -21.68 -29.26 -5.98
CA THR A 356 -22.55 -29.97 -6.92
C THR A 356 -21.71 -30.71 -7.95
N TYR A 357 -22.25 -31.80 -8.46
CA TYR A 357 -21.59 -32.64 -9.45
C TYR A 357 -22.08 -32.27 -10.83
N SER A 358 -21.19 -32.27 -11.81
CA SER A 358 -21.63 -32.20 -13.20
C SER A 358 -22.46 -33.43 -13.54
N THR A 359 -23.53 -33.24 -14.30
CA THR A 359 -24.42 -34.33 -14.75
C THR A 359 -24.75 -34.17 -16.23
N TYR A 360 -24.77 -35.29 -16.95
CA TYR A 360 -25.49 -35.41 -18.21
C TYR A 360 -26.73 -36.25 -17.99
N VAL A 361 -27.89 -35.68 -18.27
CA VAL A 361 -29.17 -36.38 -18.23
C VAL A 361 -29.61 -36.65 -19.67
N SER A 362 -29.89 -37.91 -19.98
CA SER A 362 -30.32 -38.34 -21.31
C SER A 362 -31.71 -37.79 -21.68
N ASP A 363 -32.08 -37.95 -22.94
CA ASP A 363 -33.50 -37.95 -23.32
C ASP A 363 -34.19 -39.26 -22.87
N THR A 364 -35.52 -39.35 -22.91
CA THR A 364 -36.26 -40.54 -22.46
C THR A 364 -35.82 -41.77 -23.25
N VAL A 365 -35.25 -42.77 -22.58
CA VAL A 365 -34.61 -43.93 -23.23
C VAL A 365 -35.59 -45.05 -23.55
N THR A 366 -36.82 -44.99 -23.04
CA THR A 366 -37.90 -45.94 -23.33
C THR A 366 -39.26 -45.23 -23.37
N ALA A 367 -40.19 -45.75 -24.17
CA ALA A 367 -41.60 -45.34 -24.15
C ALA A 367 -42.40 -46.04 -23.03
N GLY A 368 -42.00 -47.26 -22.66
CA GLY A 368 -42.66 -48.10 -21.65
C GLY A 368 -41.89 -48.11 -20.32
N THR A 369 -41.75 -49.31 -19.75
CA THR A 369 -40.90 -49.58 -18.58
C THR A 369 -39.61 -50.25 -19.06
N LEU A 370 -38.46 -49.74 -18.64
CA LEU A 370 -37.18 -50.36 -18.94
C LEU A 370 -36.94 -51.51 -17.96
N ASN A 371 -36.72 -52.73 -18.47
CA ASN A 371 -36.43 -53.89 -17.62
C ASN A 371 -34.93 -53.94 -17.29
N LEU A 372 -34.58 -53.62 -16.05
CA LEU A 372 -33.18 -53.47 -15.65
C LEU A 372 -32.41 -54.77 -15.51
N THR A 373 -33.10 -55.90 -15.31
CA THR A 373 -32.49 -57.21 -15.04
C THR A 373 -32.64 -58.21 -16.19
N ALA A 374 -33.31 -57.82 -17.29
CA ALA A 374 -33.43 -58.68 -18.47
C ALA A 374 -32.06 -58.96 -19.08
N VAL A 375 -31.72 -60.24 -19.29
CA VAL A 375 -30.48 -60.64 -19.95
C VAL A 375 -30.55 -60.27 -21.44
N GLY A 376 -29.63 -59.42 -21.87
CA GLY A 376 -29.52 -58.87 -23.21
C GLY A 376 -30.17 -57.49 -23.34
N LEU A 377 -29.38 -56.49 -23.78
CA LEU A 377 -29.85 -55.10 -23.92
C LEU A 377 -30.99 -54.98 -24.93
N ASN A 378 -31.07 -55.88 -25.91
CA ASN A 378 -32.20 -55.97 -26.85
C ASN A 378 -33.52 -56.40 -26.21
N ASN A 379 -33.48 -57.01 -25.03
CA ASN A 379 -34.66 -57.44 -24.29
C ASN A 379 -35.10 -56.43 -23.22
N ALA A 380 -34.33 -55.34 -23.03
CA ALA A 380 -34.55 -54.37 -21.95
C ALA A 380 -35.67 -53.36 -22.23
N GLY A 381 -36.08 -53.19 -23.49
CA GLY A 381 -37.16 -52.28 -23.88
C GLY A 381 -36.73 -50.83 -24.16
N PHE A 382 -35.51 -50.62 -24.66
CA PHE A 382 -35.06 -49.31 -25.15
C PHE A 382 -35.87 -48.86 -26.37
N SER A 383 -36.09 -47.55 -26.50
CA SER A 383 -36.73 -46.95 -27.68
C SER A 383 -35.86 -47.02 -28.94
N VAL A 384 -34.54 -47.10 -28.77
CA VAL A 384 -33.59 -47.36 -29.85
C VAL A 384 -33.29 -48.86 -29.87
N ALA A 385 -33.42 -49.50 -31.03
CA ALA A 385 -33.18 -50.93 -31.15
C ALA A 385 -31.69 -51.27 -30.94
N ALA A 386 -31.40 -52.07 -29.91
CA ALA A 386 -30.07 -52.62 -29.67
C ALA A 386 -29.72 -53.65 -30.76
N ASN A 387 -28.49 -53.57 -31.29
CA ASN A 387 -27.98 -54.48 -32.32
C ASN A 387 -26.46 -54.67 -32.17
N SER A 388 -25.84 -55.42 -33.08
CA SER A 388 -24.41 -55.77 -33.01
C SER A 388 -23.43 -54.59 -33.01
N THR A 389 -23.84 -53.39 -33.45
CA THR A 389 -23.03 -52.15 -33.37
C THR A 389 -22.80 -51.65 -31.96
N LEU A 390 -23.45 -52.25 -30.96
CA LEU A 390 -23.19 -51.99 -29.54
C LEU A 390 -21.97 -52.75 -29.03
N ASN A 391 -21.56 -53.84 -29.68
CA ASN A 391 -20.33 -54.54 -29.32
C ASN A 391 -19.12 -53.69 -29.73
N GLY A 392 -18.09 -53.68 -28.88
CA GLY A 392 -16.91 -52.83 -29.05
C GLY A 392 -16.65 -51.95 -27.83
N SER A 393 -15.71 -51.03 -27.97
CA SER A 393 -15.30 -50.09 -26.93
C SER A 393 -15.99 -48.75 -27.06
N PHE A 394 -16.27 -48.12 -25.92
CA PHE A 394 -16.67 -46.71 -25.83
C PHE A 394 -15.92 -46.04 -24.68
N THR A 395 -15.75 -44.73 -24.75
CA THR A 395 -14.90 -44.00 -23.80
C THR A 395 -15.69 -43.00 -22.97
N ILE A 396 -15.44 -42.97 -21.65
CA ILE A 396 -15.94 -41.94 -20.72
C ILE A 396 -14.73 -41.38 -19.94
N ASN A 397 -14.55 -40.06 -19.93
CA ASN A 397 -13.41 -39.39 -19.28
C ASN A 397 -12.05 -40.02 -19.64
N GLY A 398 -11.87 -40.44 -20.89
CA GLY A 398 -10.65 -41.09 -21.37
C GLY A 398 -10.48 -42.57 -20.96
N VAL A 399 -11.43 -43.15 -20.21
CA VAL A 399 -11.43 -44.56 -19.83
C VAL A 399 -12.26 -45.37 -20.82
N SER A 400 -11.63 -46.37 -21.45
CA SER A 400 -12.27 -47.27 -22.42
C SER A 400 -13.02 -48.40 -21.71
N ILE A 401 -14.28 -48.60 -22.10
CA ILE A 401 -15.19 -49.62 -21.56
C ILE A 401 -15.66 -50.50 -22.72
N THR A 402 -15.50 -51.83 -22.59
CA THR A 402 -15.77 -52.78 -23.69
C THR A 402 -17.04 -53.58 -23.46
N ILE A 403 -17.91 -53.61 -24.46
CA ILE A 403 -19.07 -54.51 -24.54
C ILE A 403 -18.69 -55.67 -25.46
N SER A 404 -18.43 -56.85 -24.90
CA SER A 404 -18.07 -58.04 -25.68
C SER A 404 -19.28 -58.67 -26.40
N ASP A 405 -20.45 -58.67 -25.75
CA ASP A 405 -21.67 -59.27 -26.27
C ASP A 405 -22.91 -58.63 -25.63
N TYR A 406 -23.54 -57.70 -26.35
CA TYR A 406 -24.72 -56.96 -25.89
C TYR A 406 -25.93 -57.87 -25.58
N THR A 407 -25.99 -59.09 -26.13
CA THR A 407 -27.09 -60.05 -25.90
C THR A 407 -27.01 -60.75 -24.56
N LYS A 408 -25.89 -60.62 -23.85
CA LYS A 408 -25.66 -61.22 -22.52
C LYS A 408 -25.64 -60.19 -21.39
N LEU A 409 -25.79 -58.91 -21.71
CA LEU A 409 -25.67 -57.81 -20.77
C LEU A 409 -27.05 -57.26 -20.39
N SER A 410 -27.37 -57.18 -19.11
CA SER A 410 -28.55 -56.44 -18.65
C SER A 410 -28.27 -54.94 -18.51
N VAL A 411 -29.30 -54.12 -18.30
CA VAL A 411 -29.10 -52.67 -18.06
C VAL A 411 -28.36 -52.45 -16.74
N ASN A 412 -28.68 -53.22 -15.69
CA ASN A 412 -27.96 -53.16 -14.42
C ASN A 412 -26.48 -53.52 -14.60
N ASP A 413 -26.18 -54.53 -15.41
CA ASP A 413 -24.79 -54.89 -15.70
C ASP A 413 -24.08 -53.77 -16.46
N LEU A 414 -24.74 -53.12 -17.44
CA LEU A 414 -24.16 -52.00 -18.18
C LEU A 414 -23.90 -50.77 -17.27
N LEU A 415 -24.87 -50.39 -16.43
CA LEU A 415 -24.71 -49.30 -15.47
C LEU A 415 -23.62 -49.64 -14.45
N GLY A 416 -23.58 -50.89 -13.99
CA GLY A 416 -22.53 -51.43 -13.12
C GLY A 416 -21.15 -51.36 -13.79
N MET A 417 -21.04 -51.75 -15.06
CA MET A 417 -19.81 -51.64 -15.84
C MET A 417 -19.30 -50.20 -15.93
N ILE A 418 -20.20 -49.23 -16.16
CA ILE A 418 -19.84 -47.81 -16.16
C ILE A 418 -19.38 -47.38 -14.75
N ASN A 419 -20.13 -47.73 -13.71
CA ASN A 419 -19.84 -47.36 -12.32
C ASN A 419 -18.54 -47.96 -11.79
N SER A 420 -18.16 -49.15 -12.26
CA SER A 420 -16.95 -49.87 -11.86
C SER A 420 -15.77 -49.69 -12.83
N SER A 421 -15.94 -48.93 -13.92
CA SER A 421 -14.90 -48.72 -14.94
C SER A 421 -13.70 -47.90 -14.47
N GLY A 422 -13.86 -47.10 -13.40
CA GLY A 422 -12.89 -46.09 -13.02
C GLY A 422 -12.97 -44.80 -13.84
N ALA A 423 -13.95 -44.65 -14.73
CA ALA A 423 -14.19 -43.43 -15.53
C ALA A 423 -14.58 -42.19 -14.70
N GLY A 424 -14.63 -42.29 -13.36
CA GLY A 424 -14.94 -41.16 -12.49
C GLY A 424 -16.37 -40.65 -12.61
N VAL A 425 -17.32 -41.52 -12.97
CA VAL A 425 -18.75 -41.21 -13.06
C VAL A 425 -19.61 -42.26 -12.36
N THR A 426 -20.83 -41.85 -11.99
CA THR A 426 -21.93 -42.70 -11.55
C THR A 426 -23.07 -42.59 -12.56
N ALA A 427 -23.35 -43.68 -13.23
CA ALA A 427 -24.50 -43.93 -14.08
C ALA A 427 -25.68 -44.46 -13.28
N SER A 428 -26.85 -43.88 -13.50
CA SER A 428 -28.11 -44.29 -12.88
C SER A 428 -29.28 -44.18 -13.86
N TYR A 429 -30.35 -44.94 -13.61
CA TYR A 429 -31.62 -44.85 -14.33
C TYR A 429 -32.74 -44.43 -13.38
N ASP A 430 -33.51 -43.42 -13.77
CA ASP A 430 -34.71 -42.99 -13.07
C ASP A 430 -35.95 -43.54 -13.77
N SER A 431 -36.71 -44.39 -13.08
CA SER A 431 -37.91 -45.05 -13.59
C SER A 431 -39.10 -44.10 -13.81
N THR A 432 -39.11 -42.96 -13.14
CA THR A 432 -40.16 -41.94 -13.26
C THR A 432 -39.93 -41.08 -14.50
N SER A 433 -38.72 -40.50 -14.62
CA SER A 433 -38.37 -39.68 -15.77
C SER A 433 -37.97 -40.49 -17.01
N LYS A 434 -37.74 -41.80 -16.84
CA LYS A 434 -37.30 -42.75 -17.88
C LYS A 434 -35.98 -42.33 -18.54
N LYS A 435 -35.10 -41.71 -17.77
CA LYS A 435 -33.82 -41.13 -18.24
C LYS A 435 -32.64 -41.76 -17.53
N ILE A 436 -31.50 -41.76 -18.22
CA ILE A 436 -30.22 -42.17 -17.69
C ILE A 436 -29.43 -40.92 -17.32
N THR A 437 -28.83 -40.91 -16.13
CA THR A 437 -27.97 -39.83 -15.67
C THR A 437 -26.55 -40.34 -15.50
N LEU A 438 -25.59 -39.65 -16.11
CA LEU A 438 -24.17 -39.78 -15.81
C LEU A 438 -23.75 -38.59 -14.93
N GLN A 439 -23.41 -38.87 -13.68
CA GLN A 439 -22.95 -37.88 -12.71
C GLN A 439 -21.45 -38.03 -12.50
N SER A 440 -20.69 -36.94 -12.37
CA SER A 440 -19.27 -37.04 -11.98
C SER A 440 -19.16 -37.57 -10.55
N ASN A 441 -18.17 -38.41 -10.26
CA ASN A 441 -17.85 -38.85 -8.90
C ASN A 441 -17.07 -37.79 -8.12
N THR A 442 -16.57 -36.76 -8.81
CA THR A 442 -15.87 -35.62 -8.20
C THR A 442 -16.77 -34.41 -8.23
N SER A 443 -16.98 -33.78 -7.08
CA SER A 443 -17.75 -32.53 -7.02
C SER A 443 -16.99 -31.40 -7.69
N GLY A 444 -17.66 -30.52 -8.41
CA GLY A 444 -16.97 -29.48 -9.16
C GLY A 444 -17.48 -29.28 -10.57
N ALA A 445 -16.93 -28.24 -11.19
CA ALA A 445 -17.11 -27.88 -12.60
C ALA A 445 -16.48 -28.88 -13.58
N GLN A 446 -16.17 -30.10 -13.16
CA GLN A 446 -15.49 -31.09 -13.98
C GLN A 446 -16.38 -31.50 -15.14
N SER A 447 -15.88 -31.32 -16.36
CA SER A 447 -16.58 -31.80 -17.54
C SER A 447 -16.61 -33.33 -17.52
N ILE A 448 -17.74 -33.92 -17.88
CA ILE A 448 -17.79 -35.33 -18.22
C ILE A 448 -17.67 -35.42 -19.73
N THR A 449 -16.66 -36.12 -20.22
CA THR A 449 -16.45 -36.35 -21.66
C THR A 449 -16.89 -37.76 -22.02
N PHE A 450 -17.51 -37.89 -23.19
CA PHE A 450 -17.93 -39.16 -23.76
C PHE A 450 -17.57 -39.18 -25.23
N GLY A 451 -17.18 -40.35 -25.73
CA GLY A 451 -16.79 -40.49 -27.11
C GLY A 451 -15.32 -40.14 -27.32
N ASP A 452 -14.59 -41.08 -27.92
CA ASP A 452 -13.29 -40.86 -28.54
C ASP A 452 -13.38 -41.26 -30.03
N TYR A 453 -12.49 -40.73 -30.87
CA TYR A 453 -12.44 -41.09 -32.29
C TYR A 453 -12.07 -42.58 -32.52
N THR A 454 -11.56 -43.26 -31.49
CA THR A 454 -11.27 -44.69 -31.47
C THR A 454 -12.43 -45.57 -30.98
N ASP A 455 -13.55 -44.98 -30.58
CA ASP A 455 -14.71 -45.74 -30.11
C ASP A 455 -15.36 -46.55 -31.25
N THR A 456 -15.69 -47.80 -30.95
CA THR A 456 -16.29 -48.74 -31.91
C THR A 456 -17.73 -49.13 -31.56
N SER A 457 -18.15 -48.87 -30.32
CA SER A 457 -19.51 -49.12 -29.84
C SER A 457 -20.42 -47.90 -30.04
N SER A 458 -21.65 -48.15 -30.49
CA SER A 458 -22.71 -47.13 -30.64
C SER A 458 -23.53 -46.91 -29.36
N ILE A 459 -23.01 -47.24 -28.17
CA ILE A 459 -23.79 -47.29 -26.93
C ILE A 459 -24.44 -45.95 -26.55
N PHE A 460 -23.78 -44.81 -26.76
CA PHE A 460 -24.35 -43.51 -26.38
C PHE A 460 -25.63 -43.17 -27.16
N LYS A 461 -25.81 -43.71 -28.37
CA LYS A 461 -27.06 -43.59 -29.12
C LYS A 461 -28.20 -44.40 -28.48
N LEU A 462 -27.90 -45.59 -27.96
CA LEU A 462 -28.88 -46.40 -27.22
C LEU A 462 -29.31 -45.70 -25.92
N LEU A 463 -28.33 -45.13 -25.20
CA LEU A 463 -28.55 -44.40 -23.95
C LEU A 463 -29.09 -42.98 -24.15
N LYS A 464 -29.24 -42.53 -25.41
CA LYS A 464 -29.60 -41.15 -25.77
C LYS A 464 -28.74 -40.08 -25.11
N LEU A 465 -27.44 -40.34 -25.07
CA LEU A 465 -26.38 -39.45 -24.58
C LEU A 465 -25.51 -38.90 -25.73
N ASP A 466 -25.90 -39.14 -26.98
CA ASP A 466 -25.21 -38.66 -28.17
C ASP A 466 -25.65 -37.24 -28.59
N THR A 467 -24.89 -36.64 -29.50
CA THR A 467 -25.10 -35.25 -29.95
C THR A 467 -26.41 -35.01 -30.69
N THR A 468 -27.10 -36.06 -31.14
CA THR A 468 -28.41 -35.95 -31.80
C THR A 468 -29.60 -36.07 -30.83
N SER A 469 -29.34 -36.41 -29.57
CA SER A 469 -30.33 -36.54 -28.51
C SER A 469 -30.47 -35.24 -27.70
N ASN A 470 -31.66 -34.99 -27.15
CA ASN A 470 -31.93 -33.81 -26.30
C ASN A 470 -31.35 -33.98 -24.88
N THR A 471 -30.02 -34.12 -24.80
CA THR A 471 -29.28 -34.29 -23.56
C THR A 471 -29.21 -32.98 -22.80
N THR A 472 -29.39 -33.05 -21.49
CA THR A 472 -29.24 -31.89 -20.60
C THR A 472 -27.94 -32.00 -19.84
N TYR A 473 -26.98 -31.13 -20.16
CA TYR A 473 -25.77 -30.96 -19.36
C TYR A 473 -26.02 -29.94 -18.25
N THR A 474 -25.77 -30.33 -17.00
CA THR A 474 -25.72 -29.43 -15.85
C THR A 474 -24.29 -29.42 -15.32
N LYS A 475 -23.65 -28.26 -15.31
CA LYS A 475 -22.29 -28.08 -14.80
C LYS A 475 -22.32 -28.08 -13.25
N GLY A 476 -21.46 -28.90 -12.64
CA GLY A 476 -21.29 -28.91 -11.19
C GLY A 476 -20.50 -27.70 -10.68
N SER A 477 -20.47 -27.53 -9.37
CA SER A 477 -19.75 -26.47 -8.67
C SER A 477 -18.89 -27.08 -7.57
N THR A 478 -17.67 -26.60 -7.41
CA THR A 478 -16.73 -27.16 -6.43
C THR A 478 -17.07 -26.61 -5.05
N ALA A 479 -17.07 -27.42 -4.00
CA ALA A 479 -17.11 -26.86 -2.64
C ALA A 479 -15.79 -26.14 -2.37
N GLY A 480 -15.84 -24.81 -2.28
CA GLY A 480 -14.66 -23.97 -1.98
C GLY A 480 -13.84 -23.78 -3.26
N ASN A 481 -13.60 -22.58 -3.76
CA ASN A 481 -13.48 -21.29 -3.12
C ASN A 481 -14.03 -20.24 -4.08
N ILE A 482 -14.47 -19.11 -3.54
CA ILE A 482 -14.62 -17.91 -4.37
C ILE A 482 -13.25 -17.59 -4.95
N SER A 483 -13.16 -17.57 -6.27
CA SER A 483 -11.95 -17.15 -6.97
C SER A 483 -12.05 -15.65 -7.24
N THR A 484 -11.18 -14.87 -6.61
CA THR A 484 -11.12 -13.43 -6.85
C THR A 484 -10.45 -13.07 -8.19
N THR A 485 -9.80 -14.04 -8.82
CA THR A 485 -8.98 -13.88 -10.04
C THR A 485 -9.55 -14.59 -11.26
N SER A 486 -10.58 -15.42 -11.13
CA SER A 486 -11.31 -15.98 -12.27
C SER A 486 -12.35 -14.99 -12.79
N PRO A 487 -12.72 -15.04 -14.09
CA PRO A 487 -13.87 -14.30 -14.60
C PRO A 487 -15.12 -14.56 -13.75
N LEU A 488 -15.99 -13.56 -13.59
CA LEU A 488 -17.15 -13.62 -12.71
C LEU A 488 -18.07 -14.82 -12.99
N THR A 489 -18.26 -15.20 -14.26
CA THR A 489 -19.01 -16.42 -14.64
C THR A 489 -18.38 -17.74 -14.17
N GLY A 490 -17.09 -17.71 -13.83
CA GLY A 490 -16.31 -18.84 -13.31
C GLY A 490 -15.75 -18.62 -11.90
N ALA A 491 -16.17 -17.56 -11.20
CA ALA A 491 -15.66 -17.18 -9.89
C ALA A 491 -16.21 -18.03 -8.73
N GLY A 492 -17.17 -18.91 -8.99
CA GLY A 492 -17.78 -19.78 -7.98
C GLY A 492 -18.98 -19.17 -7.24
N LEU A 493 -19.50 -18.03 -7.72
CA LEU A 493 -20.70 -17.37 -7.16
C LEU A 493 -21.94 -18.24 -7.35
N THR A 494 -22.79 -18.34 -6.33
CA THR A 494 -24.07 -19.08 -6.43
C THR A 494 -25.06 -18.40 -7.39
N THR A 495 -25.04 -17.07 -7.46
CA THR A 495 -25.81 -16.30 -8.44
C THR A 495 -24.90 -15.89 -9.58
N TYR A 496 -25.15 -16.43 -10.77
CA TYR A 496 -24.36 -16.10 -11.96
C TYR A 496 -24.59 -14.63 -12.37
N PRO A 497 -23.54 -13.79 -12.37
CA PRO A 497 -23.68 -12.40 -12.77
C PRO A 497 -23.74 -12.28 -14.29
N TYR A 498 -24.47 -11.26 -14.77
CA TYR A 498 -24.48 -10.83 -16.17
C TYR A 498 -23.84 -9.44 -16.34
N SER A 499 -23.25 -9.21 -17.51
CA SER A 499 -22.60 -7.95 -17.86
C SER A 499 -23.61 -6.80 -17.91
N GLY A 500 -23.17 -5.60 -17.55
CA GLY A 500 -24.01 -4.41 -17.52
C GLY A 500 -23.50 -3.37 -16.53
N THR A 501 -24.34 -2.40 -16.21
CA THR A 501 -24.07 -1.33 -15.24
C THR A 501 -24.70 -1.62 -13.88
N PHE A 502 -24.02 -1.22 -12.82
CA PHE A 502 -24.56 -1.17 -11.47
C PHE A 502 -24.18 0.16 -10.79
N THR A 503 -24.96 0.59 -9.81
CA THR A 503 -24.79 1.90 -9.18
C THR A 503 -24.43 1.80 -7.69
N ILE A 504 -23.44 2.58 -7.26
CA ILE A 504 -23.10 2.81 -5.84
C ILE A 504 -23.01 4.32 -5.60
N ASN A 505 -23.70 4.84 -4.59
CA ASN A 505 -23.74 6.28 -4.27
C ASN A 505 -24.03 7.17 -5.49
N GLY A 506 -24.92 6.72 -6.36
CA GLY A 506 -25.29 7.41 -7.60
C GLY A 506 -24.26 7.31 -8.74
N VAL A 507 -23.10 6.69 -8.51
CA VAL A 507 -22.06 6.47 -9.53
C VAL A 507 -22.30 5.14 -10.24
N SER A 508 -22.49 5.20 -11.56
CA SER A 508 -22.68 4.03 -12.43
C SER A 508 -21.33 3.41 -12.83
N ILE A 509 -21.19 2.10 -12.65
CA ILE A 509 -19.98 1.32 -12.89
C ILE A 509 -20.32 0.15 -13.82
N TYR A 510 -19.51 -0.05 -14.87
CA TYR A 510 -19.71 -1.15 -15.82
C TYR A 510 -18.88 -2.40 -15.46
N VAL A 511 -19.53 -3.57 -15.53
CA VAL A 511 -18.93 -4.88 -15.36
C VAL A 511 -19.16 -5.78 -16.59
N ASP A 512 -18.13 -6.48 -17.03
CA ASP A 512 -18.19 -7.55 -18.04
C ASP A 512 -18.02 -8.90 -17.33
N ALA A 513 -19.11 -9.64 -17.14
CA ALA A 513 -19.13 -10.89 -16.38
C ALA A 513 -18.22 -11.98 -16.95
N THR A 514 -17.87 -11.90 -18.25
CA THR A 514 -17.04 -12.88 -18.94
C THR A 514 -15.54 -12.58 -18.86
N LYS A 515 -15.16 -11.36 -18.47
CA LYS A 515 -13.76 -10.90 -18.45
C LYS A 515 -13.31 -10.39 -17.09
N ASP A 516 -14.17 -9.60 -16.44
CA ASP A 516 -13.88 -9.07 -15.12
C ASP A 516 -13.87 -10.21 -14.10
N THR A 517 -13.00 -10.09 -13.11
CA THR A 517 -12.93 -10.92 -11.90
C THR A 517 -13.52 -10.16 -10.72
N ILE A 518 -13.77 -10.82 -9.58
CA ILE A 518 -14.20 -10.11 -8.36
C ILE A 518 -13.19 -9.03 -8.00
N GLN A 519 -11.88 -9.32 -8.02
CA GLN A 519 -10.84 -8.32 -7.74
C GLN A 519 -10.95 -7.10 -8.65
N THR A 520 -11.17 -7.29 -9.96
CA THR A 520 -11.31 -6.16 -10.88
C THR A 520 -12.57 -5.34 -10.61
N VAL A 521 -13.67 -5.95 -10.14
CA VAL A 521 -14.87 -5.21 -9.72
C VAL A 521 -14.60 -4.39 -8.46
N LEU A 522 -13.93 -4.97 -7.45
CA LEU A 522 -13.51 -4.25 -6.25
C LEU A 522 -12.66 -3.04 -6.62
N ASP A 523 -11.67 -3.23 -7.50
CA ASP A 523 -10.78 -2.15 -7.95
C ASP A 523 -11.54 -1.07 -8.72
N LYS A 524 -12.52 -1.44 -9.56
CA LYS A 524 -13.39 -0.50 -10.28
C LYS A 524 -14.21 0.34 -9.31
N VAL A 525 -14.79 -0.27 -8.27
CA VAL A 525 -15.52 0.46 -7.22
C VAL A 525 -14.58 1.40 -6.48
N ASN A 526 -13.42 0.92 -6.03
CA ASN A 526 -12.44 1.72 -5.26
C ASN A 526 -11.87 2.92 -6.05
N LYS A 527 -11.87 2.85 -7.38
CA LYS A 527 -11.41 3.92 -8.28
C LYS A 527 -12.54 4.75 -8.89
N SER A 528 -13.81 4.40 -8.64
CA SER A 528 -14.97 5.01 -9.32
C SER A 528 -15.30 6.44 -8.87
N GLY A 529 -14.78 6.89 -7.72
CA GLY A 529 -15.22 8.14 -7.10
C GLY A 529 -16.55 8.03 -6.35
N ALA A 530 -17.13 6.82 -6.21
CA ALA A 530 -18.36 6.58 -5.43
C ALA A 530 -18.24 6.85 -3.91
N GLY A 531 -17.07 7.28 -3.44
CA GLY A 531 -16.84 7.62 -2.04
C GLY A 531 -16.91 6.41 -1.09
N VAL A 532 -16.58 5.22 -1.61
CA VAL A 532 -16.52 3.99 -0.82
C VAL A 532 -15.24 3.21 -1.11
N THR A 533 -14.84 2.38 -0.16
CA THR A 533 -13.89 1.28 -0.33
C THR A 533 -14.63 -0.04 -0.21
N MET A 534 -14.64 -0.85 -1.26
CA MET A 534 -15.17 -2.20 -1.29
C MET A 534 -14.05 -3.22 -1.18
N THR A 535 -14.21 -4.18 -0.28
CA THR A 535 -13.32 -5.32 -0.09
C THR A 535 -14.11 -6.61 -0.03
N TYR A 536 -13.40 -7.73 -0.23
CA TYR A 536 -13.95 -9.07 -0.03
C TYR A 536 -13.13 -9.75 1.06
N ASP A 537 -13.80 -10.18 2.13
CA ASP A 537 -13.20 -10.92 3.23
C ASP A 537 -13.30 -12.42 2.95
N THR A 538 -12.16 -13.07 2.73
CA THR A 538 -12.07 -14.50 2.42
C THR A 538 -12.39 -15.39 3.61
N SER A 539 -12.31 -14.88 4.84
CA SER A 539 -12.57 -15.64 6.06
C SER A 539 -14.07 -15.77 6.34
N SER A 540 -14.81 -14.68 6.14
CA SER A 540 -16.26 -14.64 6.30
C SER A 540 -17.03 -14.88 4.99
N ASP A 541 -16.34 -14.88 3.84
CA ASP A 541 -16.90 -14.97 2.49
C ASP A 541 -17.96 -13.89 2.22
N LYS A 542 -17.65 -12.64 2.60
CA LYS A 542 -18.56 -11.49 2.50
C LYS A 542 -17.91 -10.30 1.84
N VAL A 543 -18.75 -9.48 1.21
CA VAL A 543 -18.33 -8.18 0.66
C VAL A 543 -18.55 -7.12 1.73
N LEU A 544 -17.52 -6.34 2.01
CA LEU A 544 -17.56 -5.17 2.90
C LEU A 544 -17.48 -3.91 2.03
N LEU A 545 -18.37 -2.96 2.29
CA LEU A 545 -18.25 -1.60 1.79
C LEU A 545 -18.07 -0.67 2.98
N LYS A 546 -17.03 0.15 2.91
CA LYS A 546 -16.76 1.22 3.85
C LYS A 546 -16.94 2.56 3.15
N SER A 547 -17.82 3.40 3.67
CA SER A 547 -17.98 4.78 3.21
C SER A 547 -16.71 5.57 3.53
N ASN A 548 -16.40 6.60 2.74
CA ASN A 548 -15.37 7.59 3.08
C ASN A 548 -15.92 8.67 4.02
N SER A 549 -17.19 8.56 4.41
CA SER A 549 -17.90 9.47 5.31
C SER A 549 -18.69 8.71 6.36
N VAL A 550 -19.33 9.46 7.26
CA VAL A 550 -20.28 8.90 8.23
C VAL A 550 -21.61 8.51 7.61
N ASN A 551 -21.92 8.94 6.37
CA ASN A 551 -23.22 8.67 5.76
C ASN A 551 -23.32 7.21 5.26
N PRO A 552 -24.49 6.57 5.39
CA PRO A 552 -24.78 5.27 4.81
C PRO A 552 -24.57 5.20 3.30
N ILE A 553 -24.45 3.98 2.78
CA ILE A 553 -24.13 3.71 1.38
C ILE A 553 -25.42 3.41 0.62
N THR A 554 -25.57 3.93 -0.59
CA THR A 554 -26.69 3.57 -1.47
C THR A 554 -26.21 2.65 -2.58
N VAL A 555 -27.00 1.61 -2.88
CA VAL A 555 -26.73 0.63 -3.94
C VAL A 555 -27.97 0.47 -4.83
N GLY A 556 -27.75 0.22 -6.12
CA GLY A 556 -28.82 -0.01 -7.08
C GLY A 556 -29.44 1.28 -7.65
N ALA A 557 -29.96 1.19 -8.86
CA ALA A 557 -30.71 2.25 -9.53
C ALA A 557 -31.63 1.67 -10.62
N ALA A 558 -32.70 2.37 -10.98
CA ALA A 558 -33.64 1.92 -12.02
C ALA A 558 -32.98 1.69 -13.39
N THR A 559 -31.83 2.32 -13.65
CA THR A 559 -31.04 2.20 -14.87
C THR A 559 -29.99 1.08 -14.82
N ASP A 560 -29.88 0.35 -13.71
CA ASP A 560 -28.90 -0.73 -13.58
C ASP A 560 -29.29 -1.92 -14.47
N THR A 561 -28.29 -2.44 -15.19
CA THR A 561 -28.43 -3.53 -16.17
C THR A 561 -27.55 -4.72 -15.85
N SER A 562 -26.90 -4.75 -14.67
CA SER A 562 -26.20 -5.91 -14.11
C SER A 562 -26.85 -6.35 -12.80
N ASN A 563 -26.84 -7.64 -12.51
CA ASN A 563 -27.23 -8.20 -11.20
C ASN A 563 -26.06 -8.34 -10.21
N ILE A 564 -24.88 -7.79 -10.49
CA ILE A 564 -23.68 -8.03 -9.66
C ILE A 564 -23.90 -7.66 -8.17
N LEU A 565 -24.65 -6.61 -7.86
CA LEU A 565 -24.98 -6.23 -6.48
C LEU A 565 -25.80 -7.31 -5.75
N ALA A 566 -26.70 -8.00 -6.47
CA ALA A 566 -27.45 -9.13 -5.95
C ALA A 566 -26.61 -10.42 -5.91
N ALA A 567 -25.65 -10.58 -6.82
CA ALA A 567 -24.68 -11.66 -6.75
C ALA A 567 -23.74 -11.52 -5.54
N PHE A 568 -23.41 -10.29 -5.16
CA PHE A 568 -22.62 -9.93 -3.98
C PHE A 568 -23.42 -9.83 -2.68
N ASN A 569 -24.72 -10.19 -2.69
CA ASN A 569 -25.59 -10.16 -1.51
C ASN A 569 -25.68 -8.76 -0.84
N LEU A 570 -25.54 -7.69 -1.63
CA LEU A 570 -25.68 -6.30 -1.18
C LEU A 570 -27.10 -5.75 -1.34
N THR A 571 -27.89 -6.37 -2.22
CA THR A 571 -29.32 -6.06 -2.43
C THR A 571 -30.06 -7.29 -2.93
N ASN A 572 -31.37 -7.37 -2.69
CA ASN A 572 -32.24 -8.37 -3.31
C ASN A 572 -32.81 -7.91 -4.67
N ASN A 573 -32.68 -6.62 -5.01
CA ASN A 573 -33.10 -6.04 -6.29
C ASN A 573 -32.15 -4.91 -6.70
N ALA A 574 -31.34 -5.15 -7.74
CA ALA A 574 -30.38 -4.18 -8.27
C ALA A 574 -31.04 -2.97 -8.95
N THR A 575 -32.30 -3.08 -9.37
CA THR A 575 -33.02 -2.00 -10.08
C THR A 575 -33.71 -1.00 -9.15
N THR A 576 -33.63 -1.22 -7.83
CA THR A 576 -34.19 -0.30 -6.83
C THR A 576 -33.07 0.21 -5.95
N THR A 577 -32.99 1.53 -5.77
CA THR A 577 -32.03 2.12 -4.83
C THR A 577 -32.35 1.69 -3.41
N LYS A 578 -31.34 1.16 -2.73
CA LYS A 578 -31.40 0.72 -1.34
C LYS A 578 -30.27 1.36 -0.55
N THR A 579 -30.59 1.88 0.62
CA THR A 579 -29.60 2.31 1.60
C THR A 579 -29.17 1.10 2.42
N ILE A 580 -27.86 0.89 2.52
CA ILE A 580 -27.22 -0.20 3.27
C ILE A 580 -26.16 0.37 4.22
N GLY A 581 -25.85 -0.41 5.27
CA GLY A 581 -24.93 0.02 6.32
C GLY A 581 -25.57 0.94 7.35
N GLN A 582 -24.86 1.13 8.46
CA GLN A 582 -25.27 1.97 9.57
C GLN A 582 -24.63 3.36 9.45
N GLU A 583 -25.26 4.40 9.97
CA GLU A 583 -24.60 5.71 10.06
C GLU A 583 -23.35 5.60 10.93
N GLY A 584 -22.25 6.15 10.43
CA GLY A 584 -20.99 6.27 11.16
C GLY A 584 -21.08 7.32 12.27
N THR A 585 -20.06 7.39 13.12
CA THR A 585 -19.97 8.41 14.16
C THR A 585 -19.14 9.59 13.70
N ARG A 586 -19.56 10.81 14.04
CA ARG A 586 -18.75 12.02 13.85
C ARG A 586 -17.74 12.17 15.00
N ALA A 587 -16.58 12.73 14.71
CA ALA A 587 -15.64 13.17 15.72
C ALA A 587 -16.27 14.33 16.50
N ALA A 588 -16.21 14.28 17.82
CA ALA A 588 -16.61 15.35 18.71
C ALA A 588 -15.46 15.65 19.66
N PHE A 589 -14.96 16.89 19.65
CA PHE A 589 -13.79 17.27 20.41
C PHE A 589 -13.88 18.74 20.83
N VAL A 590 -13.12 19.12 21.85
CA VAL A 590 -13.08 20.48 22.38
C VAL A 590 -11.69 21.06 22.11
N VAL A 591 -11.63 22.24 21.48
CA VAL A 591 -10.40 23.02 21.32
C VAL A 591 -10.57 24.35 22.05
N ASN A 592 -9.70 24.64 23.01
CA ASN A 592 -9.73 25.88 23.80
C ASN A 592 -11.12 26.20 24.38
N GLY A 593 -11.80 25.17 24.90
CA GLY A 593 -13.13 25.27 25.50
C GLY A 593 -14.32 25.28 24.53
N THR A 594 -14.08 25.33 23.21
CA THR A 594 -15.14 25.30 22.19
C THR A 594 -15.29 23.90 21.61
N THR A 595 -16.53 23.39 21.52
CA THR A 595 -16.83 22.07 20.95
C THR A 595 -16.94 22.14 19.43
N TYR A 596 -16.30 21.20 18.75
CA TYR A 596 -16.35 21.03 17.30
C TYR A 596 -16.80 19.62 16.96
N VAL A 597 -17.51 19.50 15.85
CA VAL A 597 -17.93 18.23 15.27
C VAL A 597 -17.40 18.15 13.85
N ARG A 598 -16.78 17.02 13.48
CA ARG A 598 -16.20 16.80 12.15
C ARG A 598 -16.43 15.35 11.70
N ASP A 599 -16.44 15.16 10.39
CA ASP A 599 -16.62 13.82 9.80
C ASP A 599 -15.31 13.00 9.75
N THR A 600 -14.18 13.59 10.15
CA THR A 600 -12.83 12.99 10.11
C THR A 600 -12.09 13.19 11.42
N ASN A 601 -11.06 12.38 11.65
CA ASN A 601 -10.12 12.53 12.76
C ASN A 601 -8.91 13.40 12.40
N VAL A 602 -8.76 13.86 11.15
CA VAL A 602 -7.69 14.79 10.73
C VAL A 602 -8.30 16.16 10.48
N ILE A 603 -7.94 17.13 11.31
CA ILE A 603 -8.58 18.45 11.38
C ILE A 603 -7.58 19.54 11.04
N SER A 604 -7.86 20.35 10.02
CA SER A 604 -6.99 21.44 9.55
C SER A 604 -7.68 22.81 9.48
N ASP A 605 -8.95 22.89 9.87
CA ASP A 605 -9.82 24.07 9.70
C ASP A 605 -10.16 24.76 11.02
N VAL A 606 -9.68 24.26 12.16
CA VAL A 606 -10.01 24.80 13.50
C VAL A 606 -8.95 25.78 14.00
N ILE A 607 -7.67 25.52 13.74
CA ILE A 607 -6.55 26.40 14.12
C ILE A 607 -5.77 26.75 12.85
N SER A 608 -5.63 28.04 12.54
CA SER A 608 -4.94 28.51 11.34
C SER A 608 -3.49 28.02 11.30
N GLY A 609 -3.10 27.37 10.19
CA GLY A 609 -1.76 26.84 9.98
C GLY A 609 -1.46 25.54 10.74
N VAL A 610 -2.43 24.94 11.44
CA VAL A 610 -2.24 23.73 12.25
C VAL A 610 -3.15 22.62 11.76
N THR A 611 -2.58 21.43 11.56
CA THR A 611 -3.35 20.20 11.30
C THR A 611 -3.14 19.25 12.46
N PHE A 612 -4.22 18.81 13.11
CA PHE A 612 -4.16 17.84 14.20
C PHE A 612 -4.94 16.57 13.89
N THR A 613 -4.44 15.45 14.40
CA THR A 613 -5.02 14.12 14.26
C THR A 613 -5.49 13.63 15.61
N LEU A 614 -6.75 13.21 15.69
CA LEU A 614 -7.38 12.60 16.86
C LEU A 614 -7.12 11.09 16.84
N ASN A 615 -6.43 10.57 17.84
CA ASN A 615 -5.95 9.20 17.88
C ASN A 615 -6.76 8.31 18.83
N SER A 616 -7.24 8.85 19.95
CA SER A 616 -8.10 8.14 20.91
C SER A 616 -9.01 9.08 21.69
N GLU A 617 -10.12 8.53 22.22
CA GLU A 617 -11.03 9.24 23.12
C GLU A 617 -10.40 9.38 24.52
N SER A 618 -10.62 10.52 25.18
CA SER A 618 -10.05 10.81 26.49
C SER A 618 -10.94 11.76 27.30
N ASN A 619 -11.10 11.46 28.59
CA ASN A 619 -11.74 12.37 29.53
C ASN A 619 -10.83 13.54 29.96
N GLU A 620 -9.51 13.34 29.84
CA GLU A 620 -8.48 14.33 30.13
C GLU A 620 -8.15 15.19 28.91
N THR A 621 -7.74 16.42 29.16
CA THR A 621 -7.31 17.37 28.14
C THR A 621 -5.84 17.15 27.81
N THR A 622 -5.50 17.08 26.52
CA THR A 622 -4.11 17.13 26.03
C THR A 622 -3.78 18.54 25.55
N THR A 623 -2.54 18.97 25.69
CA THR A 623 -2.06 20.27 25.21
C THR A 623 -1.17 20.07 23.99
N ILE A 624 -1.39 20.87 22.96
CA ILE A 624 -0.57 21.00 21.77
C ILE A 624 0.20 22.32 21.87
N ASP A 625 1.51 22.23 22.08
CA ASP A 625 2.42 23.38 22.19
C ASP A 625 3.14 23.62 20.87
N ILE A 626 2.95 24.80 20.31
CA ILE A 626 3.56 25.24 19.05
C ILE A 626 4.65 26.25 19.39
N SER A 627 5.87 25.97 18.94
CA SER A 627 7.03 26.85 19.13
C SER A 627 7.91 26.86 17.89
N VAL A 628 8.87 27.79 17.84
CA VAL A 628 9.85 27.84 16.74
C VAL A 628 10.81 26.67 16.87
N ASP A 629 11.16 26.06 15.74
CA ASP A 629 12.20 25.04 15.65
C ASP A 629 13.54 25.67 15.21
N PRO A 630 14.51 25.85 16.12
CA PRO A 630 15.80 26.44 15.77
C PRO A 630 16.72 25.48 15.01
N SER A 631 16.39 24.18 14.92
CA SER A 631 17.32 23.13 14.46
C SER A 631 17.85 23.36 13.05
N LYS A 632 17.00 23.82 12.12
CA LYS A 632 17.41 24.14 10.75
C LYS A 632 18.37 25.34 10.71
N GLY A 633 18.10 26.37 11.51
CA GLY A 633 18.98 27.54 11.65
C GLY A 633 20.36 27.16 12.17
N VAL A 634 20.41 26.33 13.22
CA VAL A 634 21.67 25.80 13.79
C VAL A 634 22.47 25.06 12.73
N LYS A 635 21.84 24.10 12.04
CA LYS A 635 22.51 23.27 11.02
C LYS A 635 23.01 24.09 9.83
N ALA A 636 22.20 25.03 9.35
CA ALA A 636 22.59 25.91 8.26
C ALA A 636 23.82 26.77 8.64
N PHE A 637 23.83 27.32 9.86
CA PHE A 637 24.95 28.12 10.33
C PHE A 637 26.19 27.28 10.62
N ALA A 638 26.03 26.09 11.21
CA ALA A 638 27.12 25.15 11.44
C ALA A 638 27.84 24.75 10.14
N SER A 639 27.08 24.47 9.07
CA SER A 639 27.65 24.14 7.76
C SER A 639 28.51 25.30 7.20
N PHE A 640 28.07 26.53 7.40
CA PHE A 640 28.86 27.70 7.03
C PHE A 640 30.13 27.84 7.89
N ILE A 641 30.01 27.74 9.21
CA ILE A 641 31.16 27.82 10.13
C ILE A 641 32.18 26.71 9.85
N GLN A 642 31.72 25.52 9.49
CA GLN A 642 32.61 24.42 9.10
C GLN A 642 33.49 24.80 7.91
N ASN A 643 32.89 25.31 6.84
CA ASN A 643 33.62 25.71 5.63
C ASN A 643 34.55 26.90 5.90
N TYR A 644 34.10 27.85 6.72
CA TYR A 644 34.94 28.95 7.21
C TYR A 644 36.16 28.42 8.01
N ASN A 645 35.95 27.50 8.95
CA ASN A 645 37.01 26.96 9.80
C ASN A 645 38.01 26.13 8.98
N LYS A 646 37.54 25.35 8.00
CA LYS A 646 38.41 24.63 7.04
C LYS A 646 39.30 25.58 6.23
N LEU A 647 38.74 26.69 5.77
CA LEU A 647 39.53 27.71 5.08
C LEU A 647 40.57 28.35 6.02
N MET A 648 40.18 28.68 7.24
CA MET A 648 41.12 29.22 8.23
C MET A 648 42.23 28.23 8.54
N ASP A 649 41.91 26.95 8.72
CA ASP A 649 42.89 25.87 8.91
C ASP A 649 43.90 25.83 7.77
N LYS A 650 43.43 25.83 6.51
CA LYS A 650 44.30 25.85 5.33
C LYS A 650 45.22 27.07 5.25
N LEU A 651 44.77 28.23 5.75
CA LEU A 651 45.53 29.50 5.78
C LEU A 651 46.38 29.65 7.06
N ASN A 652 46.26 28.72 8.02
CA ASN A 652 47.03 28.66 9.25
C ASN A 652 48.13 27.60 9.12
N VAL A 653 49.13 27.88 8.29
CA VAL A 653 50.27 26.98 8.11
C VAL A 653 51.27 27.12 9.27
N PRO A 654 51.95 26.03 9.68
CA PRO A 654 52.97 26.07 10.73
C PRO A 654 54.12 27.04 10.42
N GLU A 655 54.91 27.39 11.44
CA GLU A 655 56.21 28.02 11.23
C GLU A 655 57.16 27.07 10.47
N LYS A 656 58.14 27.63 9.76
CA LYS A 656 59.07 26.84 8.94
C LYS A 656 60.03 26.06 9.84
N ASP A 657 60.06 24.74 9.71
CA ASP A 657 61.04 23.85 10.36
C ASP A 657 62.30 23.66 9.48
N ASP A 658 63.45 23.41 10.11
CA ASP A 658 64.75 23.17 9.44
C ASP A 658 64.68 21.91 8.55
N ASN A 659 63.89 20.91 8.95
CA ASN A 659 63.70 19.67 8.17
C ASN A 659 62.87 19.87 6.89
N GLU A 660 62.20 21.03 6.72
CA GLU A 660 61.41 21.31 5.51
C GLU A 660 62.33 21.48 4.28
N ASP A 661 63.53 22.03 4.47
CA ASP A 661 64.43 22.39 3.36
C ASP A 661 64.82 21.17 2.51
N ASP A 662 64.93 19.99 3.13
CA ASP A 662 65.28 18.72 2.47
C ASP A 662 64.27 18.31 1.37
N TYR A 663 63.03 18.78 1.48
CA TYR A 663 61.92 18.40 0.59
C TYR A 663 61.40 19.58 -0.24
N THR A 664 62.09 20.72 -0.26
CA THR A 664 61.66 21.90 -1.05
C THR A 664 62.20 21.92 -2.48
N THR A 665 63.11 20.99 -2.81
CA THR A 665 63.77 20.93 -4.12
C THR A 665 63.09 19.91 -5.02
N TYR A 666 63.01 20.20 -6.31
CA TYR A 666 62.46 19.26 -7.29
C TYR A 666 63.35 18.01 -7.41
N LEU A 667 62.74 16.83 -7.30
CA LEU A 667 63.42 15.56 -7.46
C LEU A 667 63.61 15.27 -8.97
N ALA A 668 64.86 15.37 -9.44
CA ALA A 668 65.20 15.10 -10.84
C ALA A 668 65.03 13.62 -11.18
N ASP A 669 64.78 13.32 -12.46
CA ASP A 669 64.50 11.94 -12.88
C ASP A 669 65.69 11.00 -12.61
N SER A 670 66.93 11.51 -12.71
CA SER A 670 68.13 10.74 -12.34
C SER A 670 68.23 10.39 -10.86
N ASP A 671 67.61 11.19 -10.00
CA ASP A 671 67.66 10.98 -8.55
C ASP A 671 66.52 10.02 -8.13
N LYS A 672 65.37 10.08 -8.80
CA LYS A 672 64.28 9.10 -8.66
C LYS A 672 64.73 7.68 -8.96
N GLU A 673 65.55 7.50 -10.00
CA GLU A 673 66.11 6.19 -10.39
C GLU A 673 67.01 5.57 -9.31
N SER A 674 67.51 6.38 -8.36
CA SER A 674 68.34 5.94 -7.24
C SER A 674 67.57 5.69 -5.94
N MET A 675 66.26 5.93 -5.92
CA MET A 675 65.37 5.82 -4.76
C MET A 675 64.35 4.68 -4.93
N SER A 676 63.79 4.16 -3.83
CA SER A 676 62.68 3.21 -3.93
C SER A 676 61.37 3.93 -4.29
N GLU A 677 60.40 3.20 -4.87
CA GLU A 677 59.09 3.78 -5.21
C GLU A 677 58.38 4.42 -3.99
N SER A 678 58.53 3.81 -2.80
CA SER A 678 57.97 4.35 -1.56
C SER A 678 58.67 5.64 -1.14
N ASP A 679 60.00 5.71 -1.25
CA ASP A 679 60.75 6.91 -0.86
C ASP A 679 60.44 8.08 -1.81
N VAL A 680 60.24 7.81 -3.10
CA VAL A 680 59.82 8.81 -4.09
C VAL A 680 58.43 9.34 -3.77
N ALA A 681 57.48 8.46 -3.41
CA ALA A 681 56.12 8.86 -3.03
C ALA A 681 56.13 9.72 -1.76
N ASP A 682 56.85 9.29 -0.72
CA ASP A 682 57.00 10.03 0.54
C ASP A 682 57.66 11.40 0.32
N TYR A 683 58.66 11.47 -0.57
CA TYR A 683 59.30 12.74 -0.94
C TYR A 683 58.33 13.66 -1.65
N GLN A 684 57.56 13.15 -2.62
CA GLN A 684 56.60 13.94 -3.39
C GLN A 684 55.49 14.50 -2.49
N GLU A 685 54.95 13.70 -1.58
CA GLU A 685 53.92 14.16 -0.62
C GLU A 685 54.46 15.30 0.26
N LYS A 686 55.66 15.15 0.82
CA LYS A 686 56.32 16.20 1.61
C LYS A 686 56.69 17.42 0.78
N TYR A 687 57.09 17.22 -0.47
CA TYR A 687 57.40 18.29 -1.41
C TYR A 687 56.17 19.16 -1.67
N GLU A 688 55.02 18.55 -1.96
CA GLU A 688 53.76 19.26 -2.15
C GLU A 688 53.29 19.96 -0.86
N LEU A 689 53.41 19.29 0.28
CA LEU A 689 53.02 19.82 1.59
C LEU A 689 53.83 21.08 1.97
N TYR A 690 55.16 20.98 1.99
CA TYR A 690 56.01 22.07 2.46
C TYR A 690 56.13 23.21 1.46
N ASN A 691 56.18 22.93 0.15
CA ASN A 691 56.06 24.00 -0.84
C ASN A 691 54.67 24.66 -0.79
N GLY A 692 53.62 23.89 -0.50
CA GLY A 692 52.29 24.42 -0.23
C GLY A 692 52.29 25.39 0.95
N TYR A 693 52.94 25.03 2.06
CA TYR A 693 53.12 25.94 3.20
C TYR A 693 53.90 27.20 2.82
N ASP A 694 55.00 27.07 2.08
CA ASP A 694 55.79 28.22 1.62
C ASP A 694 54.96 29.17 0.73
N VAL A 695 54.13 28.63 -0.17
CA VAL A 695 53.20 29.43 -1.00
C VAL A 695 52.24 30.24 -0.11
N VAL A 696 51.62 29.61 0.90
CA VAL A 696 50.71 30.31 1.83
C VAL A 696 51.47 31.36 2.65
N ARG A 697 52.68 31.05 3.15
CA ARG A 697 53.50 31.98 3.94
C ARG A 697 53.90 33.21 3.12
N ARG A 698 54.25 33.04 1.84
CA ARG A 698 54.77 34.12 0.97
C ARG A 698 53.67 34.92 0.26
N SER A 699 52.52 34.31 -0.02
CA SER A 699 51.43 34.97 -0.74
C SER A 699 50.84 36.14 0.06
N SER A 700 50.96 37.35 -0.50
CA SER A 700 50.33 38.55 0.07
C SER A 700 48.81 38.49 -0.03
N GLU A 701 48.31 37.87 -1.10
CA GLU A 701 46.90 37.72 -1.44
C GLU A 701 46.19 36.79 -0.48
N LEU A 702 46.79 35.64 -0.14
CA LEU A 702 46.24 34.69 0.83
C LEU A 702 46.31 35.25 2.26
N ARG A 703 47.35 36.02 2.60
CA ARG A 703 47.43 36.70 3.90
C ARG A 703 46.37 37.81 4.03
N TYR A 704 46.15 38.57 2.95
CA TYR A 704 45.10 39.57 2.89
C TYR A 704 43.71 38.93 2.95
N LEU A 705 43.49 37.83 2.23
CA LEU A 705 42.26 37.01 2.30
C LEU A 705 41.95 36.61 3.74
N LYS A 706 42.90 35.99 4.44
CA LYS A 706 42.76 35.56 5.84
C LYS A 706 42.29 36.70 6.75
N THR A 707 42.91 37.87 6.60
CA THR A 707 42.58 39.06 7.40
C THR A 707 41.22 39.64 7.04
N ASN A 708 40.93 39.73 5.73
CA ASN A 708 39.69 40.32 5.22
C ASN A 708 38.47 39.45 5.55
N ILE A 709 38.55 38.13 5.36
CA ILE A 709 37.47 37.21 5.72
C ILE A 709 37.16 37.31 7.22
N ARG A 710 38.20 37.33 8.07
CA ARG A 710 38.02 37.45 9.52
C ARG A 710 37.37 38.78 9.93
N THR A 711 37.79 39.89 9.33
CA THR A 711 37.23 41.22 9.63
C THR A 711 35.81 41.38 9.09
N SER A 712 35.57 40.92 7.86
CA SER A 712 34.25 40.94 7.21
C SER A 712 33.21 40.08 7.94
N PHE A 713 33.64 39.02 8.62
CA PHE A 713 32.74 38.17 9.41
C PHE A 713 31.99 38.97 10.48
N PHE A 714 32.68 39.90 11.13
CA PHE A 714 32.13 40.79 12.17
C PHE A 714 31.78 42.18 11.64
N GLU A 715 31.62 42.35 10.32
CA GLU A 715 31.23 43.64 9.76
C GLU A 715 29.79 43.99 10.16
N GLU A 716 29.64 45.17 10.78
CA GLU A 716 28.34 45.68 11.19
C GLU A 716 27.42 45.95 10.00
N ARG A 717 26.17 45.50 10.14
CA ARG A 717 25.07 45.65 9.18
C ARG A 717 23.98 46.55 9.76
N SER A 718 24.40 47.71 10.26
CA SER A 718 23.53 48.71 10.89
C SER A 718 22.43 49.20 9.94
N GLY A 719 21.18 49.22 10.42
CA GLY A 719 20.01 49.73 9.68
C GLY A 719 19.11 48.68 9.02
N ILE A 720 19.55 47.42 8.96
CA ILE A 720 18.73 46.28 8.49
C ILE A 720 17.81 45.78 9.62
N ASN A 721 18.34 45.75 10.84
CA ASN A 721 17.66 45.25 12.02
C ASN A 721 18.03 46.10 13.23
N SER A 722 17.08 46.37 14.13
CA SER A 722 17.30 47.15 15.35
C SER A 722 17.93 46.35 16.51
N LYS A 723 17.91 45.02 16.44
CA LYS A 723 18.35 44.10 17.51
C LYS A 723 19.63 43.32 17.18
N ILE A 724 19.94 43.11 15.90
CA ILE A 724 21.08 42.31 15.45
C ILE A 724 21.81 43.10 14.38
N ASN A 725 22.95 43.68 14.73
CA ASN A 725 23.78 44.45 13.80
C ASN A 725 24.98 43.65 13.30
N ASP A 726 25.51 42.72 14.09
CA ASP A 726 26.63 41.87 13.68
C ASP A 726 26.53 40.44 14.27
N MET A 727 27.55 39.63 14.01
CA MET A 727 27.63 38.25 14.52
C MET A 727 27.80 38.15 16.04
N SER A 728 28.34 39.18 16.68
CA SER A 728 28.54 39.23 18.12
C SER A 728 27.23 39.45 18.89
N ASP A 729 26.25 40.16 18.30
CA ASP A 729 24.88 40.28 18.82
C ASP A 729 24.14 38.92 18.85
N LEU A 730 24.52 38.00 17.95
CA LEU A 730 24.09 36.60 17.97
C LEU A 730 24.88 35.73 18.96
N GLY A 731 25.84 36.31 19.68
CA GLY A 731 26.72 35.61 20.62
C GLY A 731 27.83 34.81 19.94
N ILE A 732 28.07 34.99 18.63
CA ILE A 732 29.14 34.31 17.91
C ILE A 732 30.46 35.04 18.17
N LYS A 733 31.52 34.28 18.44
CA LYS A 733 32.84 34.79 18.80
C LYS A 733 33.95 34.01 18.11
N VAL A 734 35.13 34.61 18.05
CA VAL A 734 36.37 33.91 17.71
C VAL A 734 36.60 32.80 18.74
N ALA A 735 36.96 31.62 18.27
CA ALA A 735 37.27 30.48 19.13
C ALA A 735 38.63 30.69 19.83
N GLY A 736 38.70 30.31 21.11
CA GLY A 736 39.87 30.54 21.97
C GLY A 736 39.53 31.00 23.38
N ALA A 737 38.28 31.41 23.63
CA ALA A 737 37.77 31.77 24.96
C ALA A 737 38.62 32.85 25.69
N GLY A 738 39.13 33.84 24.95
CA GLY A 738 39.99 34.90 25.47
C GLY A 738 41.48 34.56 25.46
N ASP A 739 41.86 33.34 25.07
CA ASP A 739 43.26 32.96 24.87
C ASP A 739 43.75 33.47 23.51
N LEU A 740 44.50 34.58 23.54
CA LEU A 740 45.08 35.21 22.35
C LEU A 740 45.96 34.25 21.53
N THR A 741 46.56 33.24 22.17
CA THR A 741 47.39 32.23 21.47
C THR A 741 46.58 31.30 20.59
N LYS A 742 45.27 31.18 20.85
CA LYS A 742 44.32 30.39 20.06
C LYS A 742 43.50 31.27 19.13
N GLU A 743 43.08 32.45 19.59
CA GLU A 743 42.30 33.40 18.79
C GLU A 743 43.07 33.92 17.57
N VAL A 744 44.41 33.86 17.58
CA VAL A 744 45.24 34.21 16.41
C VAL A 744 44.90 33.35 15.18
N TYR A 745 44.51 32.09 15.38
CA TYR A 745 44.12 31.18 14.30
C TYR A 745 42.78 31.56 13.66
N GLY A 746 41.95 32.36 14.33
CA GLY A 746 40.76 32.97 13.71
C GLY A 746 39.62 32.00 13.39
N TYR A 747 39.59 30.82 14.03
CA TYR A 747 38.44 29.91 14.03
C TYR A 747 37.21 30.58 14.65
N MET A 748 36.00 30.17 14.24
CA MET A 748 34.73 30.66 14.78
C MET A 748 34.03 29.56 15.58
N VAL A 749 33.35 29.98 16.67
CA VAL A 749 32.57 29.12 17.58
C VAL A 749 33.43 28.15 18.39
N THR A 750 34.16 27.24 17.73
CA THR A 750 35.06 26.24 18.31
C THR A 750 36.30 26.05 17.44
N ILE A 751 37.40 25.56 18.03
CA ILE A 751 38.65 25.25 17.30
C ILE A 751 38.51 23.86 16.68
N SER A 752 37.59 23.72 15.73
CA SER A 752 37.28 22.47 15.06
C SER A 752 36.74 22.69 13.65
N THR A 753 36.97 21.69 12.79
CA THR A 753 36.38 21.58 11.45
C THR A 753 35.35 20.46 11.37
N ASP A 754 35.07 19.78 12.49
CA ASP A 754 34.03 18.77 12.60
C ASP A 754 32.65 19.41 12.70
N TYR A 755 31.71 18.92 11.90
CA TYR A 755 30.37 19.50 11.81
C TYR A 755 29.56 19.31 13.09
N ASP A 756 29.65 18.13 13.72
CA ASP A 756 28.85 17.80 14.89
C ASP A 756 29.37 18.54 16.13
N GLU A 757 30.68 18.72 16.26
CA GLU A 757 31.27 19.57 17.31
C GLU A 757 30.83 21.03 17.20
N ILE A 758 30.73 21.56 15.98
CA ILE A 758 30.24 22.93 15.73
C ILE A 758 28.74 23.04 16.05
N VAL A 759 27.93 22.05 15.66
CA VAL A 759 26.49 22.01 16.01
C VAL A 759 26.33 22.01 17.53
N ALA A 760 27.03 21.14 18.25
CA ALA A 760 26.97 21.07 19.70
C ALA A 760 27.33 22.42 20.36
N ALA A 761 28.41 23.06 19.90
CA ALA A 761 28.83 24.35 20.42
C ALA A 761 27.81 25.48 20.14
N LEU A 762 27.09 25.42 19.01
CA LEU A 762 26.01 26.37 18.70
C LEU A 762 24.75 26.10 19.54
N GLU A 763 24.41 24.85 19.81
CA GLU A 763 23.28 24.47 20.67
C GLU A 763 23.52 24.86 22.13
N GLU A 764 24.77 24.84 22.60
CA GLU A 764 25.17 25.35 23.92
C GLU A 764 25.19 26.89 23.99
N ASN A 765 25.19 27.58 22.86
CA ASN A 765 25.19 29.04 22.81
C ASN A 765 23.79 29.62 23.08
N SER A 766 23.53 29.93 24.36
CA SER A 766 22.23 30.47 24.80
C SER A 766 21.79 31.74 24.07
N THR A 767 22.71 32.66 23.70
CA THR A 767 22.36 33.88 22.95
C THR A 767 21.90 33.55 21.55
N PHE A 768 22.63 32.69 20.84
CA PHE A 768 22.28 32.25 19.48
C PHE A 768 20.96 31.49 19.46
N MET A 769 20.79 30.54 20.39
CA MET A 769 19.56 29.76 20.53
C MET A 769 18.36 30.65 20.91
N ASN A 770 18.56 31.64 21.78
CA ASN A 770 17.51 32.60 22.12
C ASN A 770 17.12 33.46 20.91
N ALA A 771 18.09 33.93 20.13
CA ALA A 771 17.82 34.69 18.90
C ALA A 771 16.99 33.86 17.91
N LEU A 772 17.37 32.61 17.67
CA LEU A 772 16.64 31.69 16.79
C LEU A 772 15.23 31.35 17.30
N GLN A 773 15.03 31.23 18.62
CA GLN A 773 13.72 30.84 19.17
C GLN A 773 12.76 32.02 19.34
N ASN A 774 13.26 33.15 19.85
CA ASN A 774 12.43 34.28 20.27
C ASN A 774 12.41 35.43 19.25
N ASN A 775 13.45 35.53 18.42
CA ASN A 775 13.58 36.58 17.41
C ASN A 775 13.86 36.00 16.00
N PRO A 776 13.20 34.91 15.54
CA PRO A 776 13.59 34.22 14.32
C PRO A 776 13.45 35.08 13.06
N LYS A 777 12.47 35.99 13.02
CA LYS A 777 12.29 36.93 11.91
C LYS A 777 13.43 37.94 11.84
N ASP A 778 13.87 38.43 12.99
CA ASP A 778 15.00 39.35 13.11
C ASP A 778 16.29 38.66 12.61
N VAL A 779 16.51 37.39 12.97
CA VAL A 779 17.65 36.59 12.48
C VAL A 779 17.55 36.37 10.97
N TYR A 780 16.38 35.97 10.46
CA TYR A 780 16.15 35.81 9.03
C TYR A 780 16.47 37.10 8.27
N THR A 781 15.94 38.24 8.70
CA THR A 781 16.19 39.55 8.10
C THR A 781 17.68 39.88 8.15
N PHE A 782 18.36 39.71 9.29
CA PHE A 782 19.79 39.97 9.40
C PHE A 782 20.62 39.20 8.35
N PHE A 783 20.36 37.90 8.17
CA PHE A 783 21.12 37.10 7.20
C PHE A 783 20.71 37.36 5.73
N SER A 784 19.41 37.54 5.48
CA SER A 784 18.85 37.38 4.14
C SER A 784 18.37 38.66 3.46
N ASN A 785 18.31 39.80 4.18
CA ASN A 785 17.71 41.03 3.65
C ASN A 785 18.26 41.37 2.26
N SER A 786 17.39 41.82 1.37
CA SER A 786 17.76 42.35 0.06
C SER A 786 17.09 43.70 -0.09
N SER A 787 17.80 44.64 -0.73
CA SER A 787 17.19 45.92 -1.11
C SER A 787 16.15 45.68 -2.20
N ASP A 788 15.09 46.48 -2.19
CA ASP A 788 14.11 46.54 -3.28
C ASP A 788 14.60 47.39 -4.46
N LEU A 789 15.76 48.05 -4.31
CA LEU A 789 16.37 48.87 -5.36
C LEU A 789 17.14 48.01 -6.36
N ASP A 790 16.99 48.33 -7.65
CA ASP A 790 17.80 47.78 -8.74
C ASP A 790 18.73 48.87 -9.31
N VAL A 791 20.02 48.57 -9.49
CA VAL A 791 20.98 49.52 -10.05
C VAL A 791 20.67 49.82 -11.52
N ASP A 792 20.04 48.87 -12.21
CA ASP A 792 19.67 49.02 -13.63
C ASP A 792 18.54 50.06 -13.83
N ASP A 793 17.81 50.40 -12.77
CA ASP A 793 16.79 51.47 -12.78
C ASP A 793 17.41 52.89 -12.73
N ALA A 794 18.71 53.00 -12.46
CA ALA A 794 19.36 54.30 -12.32
C ALA A 794 19.42 55.07 -13.65
N THR A 795 19.01 56.33 -13.62
CA THR A 795 19.01 57.21 -14.81
C THR A 795 20.33 57.95 -15.03
N SER A 796 21.27 57.85 -14.09
CA SER A 796 22.60 58.46 -14.18
C SER A 796 23.66 57.67 -13.40
N ALA A 797 24.93 57.84 -13.77
CA ALA A 797 26.05 57.20 -13.07
C ALA A 797 26.14 57.62 -11.58
N LYS A 798 25.74 58.85 -11.24
CA LYS A 798 25.71 59.33 -9.85
C LYS A 798 24.60 58.67 -9.05
N GLU A 799 23.44 58.49 -9.66
CA GLU A 799 22.30 57.77 -9.08
C GLU A 799 22.63 56.29 -8.91
N ALA A 800 23.21 55.65 -9.94
CA ALA A 800 23.68 54.27 -9.87
C ALA A 800 24.66 54.04 -8.71
N ALA A 801 25.64 54.95 -8.54
CA ALA A 801 26.58 54.88 -7.43
C ALA A 801 25.91 55.07 -6.05
N ALA A 802 24.89 55.92 -5.96
CA ALA A 802 24.13 56.11 -4.73
C ALA A 802 23.25 54.88 -4.41
N MET A 803 22.54 54.34 -5.41
CA MET A 803 21.72 53.12 -5.28
C MET A 803 22.58 51.93 -4.91
N GLN A 804 23.74 51.75 -5.56
CA GLN A 804 24.67 50.66 -5.24
C GLN A 804 25.20 50.76 -3.80
N LYS A 805 25.42 51.97 -3.28
CA LYS A 805 25.77 52.19 -1.88
C LYS A 805 24.62 51.80 -0.94
N THR A 806 23.39 52.19 -1.26
CA THR A 806 22.20 51.84 -0.46
C THR A 806 21.95 50.34 -0.48
N ILE A 807 21.95 49.71 -1.66
CA ILE A 807 21.82 48.26 -1.83
C ILE A 807 22.87 47.54 -1.01
N LYS A 808 24.14 47.95 -1.13
CA LYS A 808 25.23 47.38 -0.35
C LYS A 808 24.98 47.51 1.15
N ASN A 809 24.39 48.61 1.64
CA ASN A 809 24.11 48.82 3.08
C ASN A 809 22.89 48.03 3.57
N GLU A 810 21.87 47.85 2.74
CA GLU A 810 20.66 47.10 3.07
C GLU A 810 20.82 45.59 2.88
N THR A 811 21.90 45.13 2.24
CA THR A 811 22.12 43.70 2.00
C THR A 811 22.37 42.95 3.31
N GLY A 812 21.59 41.91 3.59
CA GLY A 812 21.75 41.03 4.74
C GLY A 812 23.10 40.32 4.75
N TRP A 813 23.59 39.96 5.93
CA TRP A 813 24.95 39.49 6.14
C TRP A 813 25.35 38.32 5.23
N ALA A 814 24.50 37.29 5.05
CA ALA A 814 24.85 36.14 4.20
C ALA A 814 24.97 36.53 2.73
N ARG A 815 24.12 37.44 2.25
CA ARG A 815 24.21 37.97 0.88
C ARG A 815 25.41 38.89 0.72
N TYR A 816 25.71 39.67 1.75
CA TYR A 816 26.83 40.60 1.77
C TYR A 816 28.16 39.86 1.70
N PHE A 817 28.33 38.88 2.60
CA PHE A 817 29.52 38.06 2.69
C PHE A 817 29.76 37.30 1.39
N ASP A 818 28.72 36.69 0.82
CA ASP A 818 28.79 36.03 -0.49
C ASP A 818 29.20 37.00 -1.62
N THR A 819 28.50 38.13 -1.75
CA THR A 819 28.61 39.01 -2.93
C THR A 819 29.82 39.94 -2.87
N TYR A 820 30.11 40.54 -1.72
CA TYR A 820 31.12 41.59 -1.59
C TYR A 820 32.42 41.10 -0.95
N VAL A 821 32.41 39.96 -0.26
CA VAL A 821 33.60 39.38 0.35
C VAL A 821 34.11 38.23 -0.50
N LEU A 822 33.33 37.17 -0.68
CA LEU A 822 33.81 35.94 -1.36
C LEU A 822 34.04 36.15 -2.86
N LYS A 823 33.08 36.73 -3.58
CA LYS A 823 33.23 36.98 -5.02
C LYS A 823 34.40 37.91 -5.37
N THR A 824 34.83 38.79 -4.46
CA THR A 824 36.04 39.62 -4.65
C THR A 824 37.30 38.76 -4.84
N TYR A 825 37.30 37.51 -4.37
CA TYR A 825 38.39 36.57 -4.57
C TYR A 825 38.07 35.49 -5.60
N THR A 826 36.84 34.94 -5.59
CA THR A 826 36.47 33.76 -6.39
C THR A 826 35.99 34.08 -7.81
N ASP A 827 35.60 35.32 -8.11
CA ASP A 827 35.08 35.66 -9.44
C ASP A 827 36.11 35.31 -10.53
N SER A 828 35.69 34.55 -11.54
CA SER A 828 36.60 33.96 -12.53
C SER A 828 37.25 34.99 -13.46
N ILE A 829 36.69 36.21 -13.52
CA ILE A 829 37.16 37.28 -14.40
C ILE A 829 37.90 38.35 -13.60
N SER A 830 37.30 38.82 -12.52
CA SER A 830 37.71 40.00 -11.75
C SER A 830 38.20 39.68 -10.33
N GLY A 831 38.03 38.43 -9.88
CA GLY A 831 38.42 38.01 -8.54
C GLY A 831 39.94 37.88 -8.39
N ILE A 832 40.47 38.20 -7.21
CA ILE A 832 41.91 38.18 -6.92
C ILE A 832 42.53 36.79 -7.15
N ILE A 833 41.82 35.73 -6.76
CA ILE A 833 42.27 34.33 -6.89
C ILE A 833 41.73 33.74 -8.19
N GLY A 834 40.46 33.96 -8.51
CA GLY A 834 39.83 33.46 -9.74
C GLY A 834 40.55 33.89 -11.01
N ASN A 835 41.00 35.15 -11.09
CA ASN A 835 41.79 35.65 -12.20
C ASN A 835 43.16 34.96 -12.33
N LYS A 836 43.79 34.50 -11.23
CA LYS A 836 45.06 33.74 -11.30
C LYS A 836 44.87 32.34 -11.87
N LEU A 837 43.74 31.70 -11.55
CA LEU A 837 43.44 30.30 -11.87
C LEU A 837 42.78 30.10 -13.24
N GLY A 838 42.09 31.10 -13.77
CA GLY A 838 41.35 30.97 -15.03
C GLY A 838 42.21 30.54 -16.22
N THR A 839 41.58 30.15 -17.33
CA THR A 839 42.27 29.64 -18.55
C THR A 839 43.29 30.63 -19.12
N ASN A 840 43.05 31.94 -18.97
CA ASN A 840 44.00 33.00 -19.33
C ASN A 840 44.61 33.68 -18.10
N GLY A 841 44.52 33.02 -16.95
CA GLY A 841 45.02 33.54 -15.69
C GLY A 841 46.53 33.58 -15.65
N THR A 842 47.07 34.38 -14.72
CA THR A 842 48.52 34.59 -14.65
C THR A 842 49.26 33.28 -14.44
N LEU A 843 48.78 32.42 -13.53
CA LEU A 843 49.50 31.20 -13.15
C LEU A 843 49.47 30.15 -14.27
N MET A 844 48.29 29.95 -14.86
CA MET A 844 48.12 29.07 -16.03
C MET A 844 48.99 29.52 -17.20
N SER A 845 49.08 30.84 -17.45
CA SER A 845 49.94 31.39 -18.51
C SER A 845 51.43 31.17 -18.23
N PHE A 846 51.86 31.26 -16.96
CA PHE A 846 53.24 30.96 -16.55
C PHE A 846 53.58 29.48 -16.74
N MET A 847 52.68 28.57 -16.33
CA MET A 847 52.87 27.13 -16.51
C MET A 847 52.99 26.76 -17.99
N ASN A 848 52.06 27.23 -18.84
CA ASN A 848 52.11 27.02 -20.28
C ASN A 848 53.41 27.56 -20.93
N ASN A 849 53.94 28.68 -20.42
CA ASN A 849 55.23 29.21 -20.88
C ASN A 849 56.41 28.34 -20.45
N LEU A 850 56.37 27.80 -19.23
CA LEU A 850 57.37 26.85 -18.73
C LEU A 850 57.32 25.54 -19.53
N ASP A 851 56.14 24.99 -19.80
CA ASP A 851 55.97 23.80 -20.65
C ASP A 851 56.58 23.99 -22.03
N THR A 852 56.30 25.14 -22.65
CA THR A 852 56.90 25.49 -23.95
C THR A 852 58.43 25.55 -23.86
N LYS A 853 58.98 26.12 -22.77
CA LYS A 853 60.44 26.19 -22.56
C LYS A 853 61.05 24.83 -22.29
N ILE A 854 60.37 23.98 -21.52
CA ILE A 854 60.78 22.61 -21.22
C ILE A 854 60.86 21.83 -22.52
N SER A 855 59.79 21.80 -23.33
CA SER A 855 59.77 21.11 -24.62
C SER A 855 60.89 21.58 -25.56
N ASN A 856 61.10 22.89 -25.71
CA ASN A 856 62.20 23.42 -26.52
C ASN A 856 63.59 23.04 -25.99
N GLN A 857 63.74 22.92 -24.67
CA GLN A 857 65.01 22.57 -24.05
C GLN A 857 65.27 21.05 -24.12
N GLU A 858 64.23 20.23 -23.96
CA GLU A 858 64.27 18.77 -24.18
C GLU A 858 64.65 18.46 -25.63
N ASP A 859 64.07 19.15 -26.62
CA ASP A 859 64.46 19.03 -28.03
C ASP A 859 65.95 19.34 -28.26
N ARG A 860 66.48 20.37 -27.59
CA ARG A 860 67.91 20.73 -27.67
C ARG A 860 68.79 19.66 -27.04
N VAL A 861 68.40 19.13 -25.89
CA VAL A 861 69.13 18.03 -25.23
C VAL A 861 69.12 16.79 -26.11
N GLN A 862 67.99 16.46 -26.73
CA GLN A 862 67.87 15.34 -27.65
C GLN A 862 68.77 15.50 -28.89
N GLN A 863 68.79 16.68 -29.52
CA GLN A 863 69.70 16.97 -30.63
C GLN A 863 71.18 16.88 -30.21
N GLN A 864 71.50 17.32 -29.00
CA GLN A 864 72.84 17.22 -28.45
C GLN A 864 73.24 15.77 -28.17
N LEU A 865 72.32 14.96 -27.66
CA LEU A 865 72.49 13.52 -27.45
C LEU A 865 72.72 12.80 -28.78
N GLU A 866 71.91 13.06 -29.80
CA GLU A 866 72.09 12.52 -31.15
C GLU A 866 73.43 12.92 -31.76
N ARG A 867 73.87 14.17 -31.55
CA ARG A 867 75.20 14.63 -31.98
C ARG A 867 76.31 13.89 -31.25
N TYR A 868 76.21 13.69 -29.94
CA TYR A 868 77.20 12.93 -29.18
C TYR A 868 77.28 11.49 -29.65
N TRP A 869 76.14 10.82 -29.83
CA TRP A 869 76.10 9.48 -30.43
C TRP A 869 76.74 9.43 -31.81
N ALA A 870 76.43 10.39 -32.70
CA ALA A 870 77.04 10.46 -34.02
C ALA A 870 78.57 10.66 -33.96
N GLN A 871 79.07 11.49 -33.04
CA GLN A 871 80.49 11.69 -32.80
C GLN A 871 81.17 10.44 -32.25
N PHE A 872 80.55 9.76 -31.28
CA PHE A 872 81.07 8.50 -30.73
C PHE A 872 81.08 7.39 -31.79
N THR A 873 80.02 7.24 -32.59
CA THR A 873 79.99 6.28 -33.70
C THR A 873 81.05 6.61 -34.78
N ALA A 874 81.26 7.89 -35.11
CA ALA A 874 82.29 8.30 -36.05
C ALA A 874 83.71 8.03 -35.50
N MET A 875 83.92 8.28 -34.20
CA MET A 875 85.17 7.96 -33.50
C MET A 875 85.42 6.46 -33.46
N GLU A 876 84.42 5.64 -33.13
CA GLU A 876 84.53 4.18 -33.15
C GLU A 876 84.86 3.67 -34.55
N LYS A 877 84.24 4.23 -35.60
CA LYS A 877 84.57 3.90 -36.99
C LYS A 877 85.99 4.32 -37.37
N ALA A 878 86.45 5.48 -36.90
CA ALA A 878 87.83 5.95 -37.11
C ALA A 878 88.85 5.05 -36.39
N ILE A 879 88.57 4.64 -35.14
CA ILE A 879 89.40 3.71 -34.37
C ILE A 879 89.42 2.33 -35.03
N ALA A 880 88.27 1.81 -35.47
CA ALA A 880 88.19 0.54 -36.20
C ALA A 880 88.99 0.60 -37.52
N ASN A 881 88.88 1.70 -38.26
CA ASN A 881 89.68 1.93 -39.47
C ASN A 881 91.18 2.04 -39.16
N ALA A 882 91.57 2.77 -38.12
CA ALA A 882 92.96 2.91 -37.69
C ALA A 882 93.55 1.57 -37.22
N GLN A 883 92.78 0.76 -36.49
CA GLN A 883 93.16 -0.61 -36.13
C GLN A 883 93.32 -1.48 -37.38
N SER A 884 92.39 -1.39 -38.35
CA SER A 884 92.51 -2.13 -39.62
C SER A 884 93.73 -1.71 -40.47
N GLN A 885 94.06 -0.42 -40.52
CA GLN A 885 95.27 0.09 -41.18
C GLN A 885 96.55 -0.29 -40.43
N SER A 886 96.53 -0.27 -39.10
CA SER A 886 97.64 -0.76 -38.28
C SER A 886 97.86 -2.26 -38.49
N SER A 887 96.80 -3.06 -38.63
CA SER A 887 96.91 -4.48 -38.99
C SER A 887 97.46 -4.68 -40.41
N ALA A 888 97.05 -3.84 -41.37
CA ALA A 888 97.55 -3.89 -42.75
C ALA A 888 99.02 -3.43 -42.87
N LEU A 889 99.42 -2.38 -42.14
CA LEU A 889 100.81 -1.94 -42.03
C LEU A 889 101.67 -3.00 -41.34
N GLY A 890 101.14 -3.63 -40.28
CA GLY A 890 101.76 -4.77 -39.63
C GLY A 890 102.03 -5.93 -40.60
N SER A 891 101.06 -6.29 -41.46
CA SER A 891 101.23 -7.38 -42.43
C SER A 891 102.24 -7.06 -43.54
N VAL A 892 102.39 -5.79 -43.92
CA VAL A 892 103.39 -5.34 -44.90
C VAL A 892 104.80 -5.30 -44.29
N THR A 893 104.94 -5.00 -43.00
CA THR A 893 106.23 -5.04 -42.31
C THR A 893 106.68 -6.47 -41.95
N SER A 894 105.76 -7.43 -41.87
CA SER A 894 106.08 -8.85 -41.62
C SER A 894 106.37 -9.67 -42.88
N SER A 895 106.28 -9.08 -44.08
CA SER A 895 106.51 -9.79 -45.35
C SER A 895 107.84 -9.43 -46.05
N LYS A 896 108.88 -9.07 -45.29
CA LYS A 896 110.26 -8.97 -45.80
C LYS A 896 111.24 -9.68 -44.89
#